data_AF-A0A7Y5GXU5-F1
#
_entry.id   AF-A0A7Y5GXU5-F1
#
_cell.length_a   1.000
_cell.length_b   1.000
_cell.length_c   1.000
_cell.angle_alpha   90.00
_cell.angle_beta   90.00
_cell.angle_gamma   90.00
#
_symmetry.space_group_name_H-M   'P 1'
#
loop_
_entity.id
_entity.type
_entity.pdbx_description
1 polymer ?
#
loop_
_entity_poly.entity_id
_entity_poly.type
_entity_poly.pdbx_seq_one_letter_code
_entity_poly.pdbx_strand_id
1 'polypeptide(L)'
;MRPGFKRNGTATWICIVLCGLGFVMGCNQDTGDSKSDSTPSTSGQGNGALDTPDTAASPGNEPENPTLWLCGNGVVDQGELCDPGAPQKPCPVNVLACNDFNPCTNDILLGTGCQARCSHTPNNSSGLDGCCPAGAPADPDCPPPECTDCGPTCGNGVVNSDELCDVGIVDGLGACPNTCVTIDPCTTATLVGNGCQVECVLSVITTPIHSDNCCPSGANANEDSDCTPVCENGVLEAGELCDGDCPDTCDDGDACTTDILNNPKTCLAACSFVPIVTVGLADGCCPQTATTAVNSLNDPDCPAVCGNGVLEDQETCDFGPGSPKPCPTTCATNDPCVSVTLQNAGTCTAACVVTQNWTSSGSKADGCCPPGATTKSDVDCAAVCGNGVVDSGETCDTQIVSGPGACPTQKGCADLDPCTEESVMFVSPANLCTAQCSFTTLENCCGNGKVEAGAGELCDIAIGSGQSGACPEECPDATACSTATLTGQGTCAAQCKTTAEKTGLVNEWYYTQLFYELQVQAAHHADFETHGDGKTGVVAAEPVAVDEYLNTFGFTVEYVGGDPSGHIAWWGTEETGFALRVNCNNYAGCFPPGQHGIRITFVKAPVVTLAMKFPANTNATLFDIQGDIIAQKSAGGKGDSFLAYVSDTPIGAVQITDPGGESMKDLWFSTCDD
;
A
#
# COMPACT_ATOMS: atom_id res chain seq x y z
N MET A 1 -17.33 38.81 -10.57
CA MET A 1 -18.16 39.16 -9.38
C MET A 1 -18.97 37.93 -8.99
N ARG A 2 -19.40 37.80 -7.72
CA ARG A 2 -20.35 36.74 -7.24
C ARG A 2 -21.74 37.39 -7.03
N PRO A 3 -22.85 36.62 -7.07
CA PRO A 3 -23.29 35.83 -5.90
C PRO A 3 -23.51 34.34 -6.23
N GLY A 4 -23.76 33.43 -5.29
CA GLY A 4 -23.76 33.56 -3.82
C GLY A 4 -25.02 32.99 -3.16
N PHE A 5 -25.00 31.71 -2.76
CA PHE A 5 -26.06 31.10 -1.95
C PHE A 5 -25.48 30.14 -0.90
N LYS A 6 -26.13 30.06 0.28
CA LYS A 6 -25.84 29.09 1.35
C LYS A 6 -27.00 28.10 1.49
N ARG A 7 -26.71 26.88 1.95
CA ARG A 7 -27.62 26.11 2.82
C ARG A 7 -26.82 25.39 3.91
N ASN A 8 -27.46 25.16 5.05
CA ASN A 8 -26.89 24.42 6.17
C ASN A 8 -27.12 22.91 6.00
N GLY A 9 -26.26 22.09 6.60
CA GLY A 9 -26.45 20.64 6.70
C GLY A 9 -25.64 20.06 7.85
N THR A 10 -26.28 19.87 9.00
CA THR A 10 -25.68 19.21 10.17
C THR A 10 -25.88 17.70 10.09
N ALA A 11 -24.81 16.92 10.06
CA ALA A 11 -24.87 15.47 10.20
C ALA A 11 -23.68 14.98 11.04
N THR A 12 -23.96 14.59 12.28
CA THR A 12 -22.99 13.92 13.16
C THR A 12 -23.18 12.41 13.04
N TRP A 13 -22.19 11.69 12.51
CA TRP A 13 -22.10 10.24 12.69
C TRP A 13 -20.65 9.84 12.97
N ILE A 14 -20.49 8.88 13.88
CA ILE A 14 -19.21 8.36 14.33
C ILE A 14 -18.90 7.08 13.53
N CYS A 15 -17.67 6.95 13.04
CA CYS A 15 -17.06 5.67 12.75
C CYS A 15 -15.59 5.69 13.17
N ILE A 16 -15.18 4.66 13.88
CA ILE A 16 -13.81 4.39 14.32
C ILE A 16 -13.20 3.42 13.31
N VAL A 17 -11.94 3.61 12.90
CA VAL A 17 -10.96 2.54 12.63
C VAL A 17 -9.55 3.15 12.51
N LEU A 18 -8.53 2.34 12.79
CA LEU A 18 -7.12 2.75 12.92
C LEU A 18 -6.37 2.72 11.59
N CYS A 19 -5.60 3.77 11.32
CA CYS A 19 -4.37 3.84 10.50
C CYS A 19 -3.71 5.20 10.81
N GLY A 20 -2.38 5.38 10.76
CA GLY A 20 -1.27 4.45 10.56
C GLY A 20 0.04 5.21 10.88
N LEU A 21 1.11 4.50 11.24
CA LEU A 21 2.37 5.14 11.65
C LEU A 21 3.18 5.69 10.48
N GLY A 22 3.79 6.86 10.70
CA GLY A 22 5.10 7.21 10.16
C GLY A 22 5.22 7.56 8.68
N PHE A 23 5.52 8.82 8.40
CA PHE A 23 6.55 9.14 7.40
C PHE A 23 7.45 10.24 7.94
N VAL A 24 8.75 9.97 8.01
CA VAL A 24 9.77 10.95 8.42
C VAL A 24 10.22 11.70 7.18
N MET A 25 10.21 13.03 7.25
CA MET A 25 10.91 13.89 6.30
C MET A 25 11.81 14.83 7.10
N GLY A 26 13.12 14.61 6.98
CA GLY A 26 14.11 15.38 7.72
C GLY A 26 14.36 16.75 7.09
N CYS A 27 14.56 17.76 7.93
CA CYS A 27 15.27 18.98 7.56
C CYS A 27 16.42 19.18 8.55
N ASN A 28 17.61 19.39 8.00
CA ASN A 28 18.85 19.64 8.72
C ASN A 28 18.87 21.07 9.28
N GLN A 29 19.46 21.31 10.47
CA GLN A 29 20.38 22.45 10.69
C GLN A 29 21.13 22.41 12.05
N ASP A 30 22.43 22.67 11.95
CA ASP A 30 23.28 23.54 12.77
C ASP A 30 23.60 23.30 14.26
N THR A 31 24.87 22.91 14.47
CA THR A 31 25.85 23.48 15.44
C THR A 31 25.65 23.31 16.96
N GLY A 32 26.72 22.86 17.64
CA GLY A 32 26.85 22.93 19.10
C GLY A 32 28.13 22.31 19.64
N ASP A 33 29.20 23.10 19.77
CA ASP A 33 30.40 22.71 20.53
C ASP A 33 30.08 22.54 22.02
N SER A 34 30.64 21.51 22.67
CA SER A 34 31.01 21.56 24.09
C SER A 34 31.97 20.44 24.48
N LYS A 35 33.10 20.82 25.10
CA LYS A 35 33.92 19.91 25.92
C LYS A 35 33.28 19.74 27.29
N SER A 36 33.46 18.58 27.91
CA SER A 36 33.43 18.46 29.38
C SER A 36 34.31 17.32 29.86
N ASP A 37 35.40 17.66 30.57
CA ASP A 37 36.04 16.73 31.49
C ASP A 37 35.05 16.32 32.59
N SER A 38 35.11 15.07 33.04
CA SER A 38 34.88 14.72 34.46
C SER A 38 35.33 13.28 34.75
N THR A 39 36.43 13.15 35.50
CA THR A 39 36.53 12.05 36.47
C THR A 39 35.61 12.36 37.65
N PRO A 40 35.18 11.34 38.41
CA PRO A 40 35.84 11.17 39.71
C PRO A 40 36.07 9.71 40.13
N SER A 41 36.84 9.53 41.20
CA SER A 41 36.97 8.29 41.98
C SER A 41 35.70 8.05 42.86
N THR A 42 35.50 6.99 43.66
CA THR A 42 36.46 6.19 44.46
C THR A 42 35.76 4.92 45.02
N SER A 43 36.52 3.88 45.40
CA SER A 43 36.14 2.73 46.28
C SER A 43 35.08 1.72 45.77
N GLY A 44 35.08 0.44 46.19
CA GLY A 44 36.08 -0.33 46.97
C GLY A 44 35.56 -1.68 47.54
N GLN A 45 36.48 -2.60 47.87
CA GLN A 45 36.31 -3.90 48.61
C GLN A 45 35.53 -5.04 47.92
N GLY A 46 35.89 -6.34 48.13
CA GLY A 46 35.00 -7.43 47.65
C GLY A 46 35.19 -8.95 47.90
N ASN A 47 36.40 -9.52 48.07
CA ASN A 47 36.65 -10.95 48.46
C ASN A 47 36.24 -12.14 47.52
N GLY A 48 36.96 -13.27 47.65
CA GLY A 48 36.61 -14.64 47.17
C GLY A 48 37.38 -15.11 45.91
N ALA A 49 38.31 -16.09 45.86
CA ALA A 49 38.76 -17.24 46.68
C ALA A 49 38.31 -18.64 46.18
N LEU A 50 39.08 -19.69 46.55
CA LEU A 50 39.16 -21.08 46.01
C LEU A 50 39.98 -21.23 44.71
N ASP A 51 40.81 -22.25 44.50
CA ASP A 51 41.44 -23.21 45.46
C ASP A 51 42.76 -23.81 44.90
N THR A 52 43.52 -24.52 45.76
CA THR A 52 44.89 -25.06 45.55
C THR A 52 44.87 -26.62 45.61
N PRO A 53 45.93 -27.44 45.92
CA PRO A 53 47.40 -27.25 46.09
C PRO A 53 48.21 -28.17 45.11
N ASP A 54 49.48 -28.59 45.25
CA ASP A 54 50.57 -28.54 46.27
C ASP A 54 51.94 -28.65 45.52
N THR A 55 53.17 -28.86 46.04
CA THR A 55 53.68 -29.28 47.36
C THR A 55 55.03 -28.64 47.74
N ALA A 56 55.22 -28.46 49.05
CA ALA A 56 56.41 -28.49 49.94
C ALA A 56 57.86 -28.76 49.40
N ALA A 57 58.95 -28.40 50.12
CA ALA A 57 59.06 -28.17 51.58
C ALA A 57 60.17 -27.19 52.05
N SER A 58 59.92 -26.57 53.22
CA SER A 58 60.84 -25.81 54.12
C SER A 58 61.72 -26.76 54.98
N PRO A 59 62.56 -26.35 55.99
CA PRO A 59 62.81 -25.05 56.68
C PRO A 59 64.31 -24.66 56.76
N GLY A 60 64.81 -23.62 57.46
CA GLY A 60 64.24 -22.50 58.26
C GLY A 60 65.23 -22.01 59.36
N ASN A 61 64.88 -20.93 60.07
CA ASN A 61 65.62 -20.21 61.17
C ASN A 61 66.62 -19.11 60.75
N GLU A 62 66.53 -17.95 61.41
CA GLU A 62 67.63 -16.97 61.60
C GLU A 62 68.53 -17.39 62.79
N PRO A 63 69.70 -16.74 62.99
CA PRO A 63 69.73 -15.65 63.98
C PRO A 63 70.63 -14.44 63.62
N GLU A 64 70.47 -13.36 64.41
CA GLU A 64 71.19 -12.08 64.33
C GLU A 64 72.72 -12.15 64.52
N ASN A 65 73.48 -11.36 63.75
CA ASN A 65 74.58 -10.49 64.21
C ASN A 65 75.12 -9.59 63.07
N PRO A 66 75.89 -8.51 63.34
CA PRO A 66 76.21 -7.50 62.33
C PRO A 66 77.37 -7.89 61.41
N THR A 67 77.35 -7.35 60.19
CA THR A 67 78.48 -7.38 59.26
C THR A 67 79.62 -6.52 59.77
N LEU A 68 80.54 -7.17 60.50
CA LEU A 68 81.91 -6.69 60.66
C LEU A 68 82.53 -6.51 59.27
N TRP A 69 83.12 -5.34 58.98
CA TRP A 69 83.95 -5.15 57.79
C TRP A 69 85.13 -6.13 57.85
N LEU A 70 85.06 -7.18 57.04
CA LEU A 70 85.91 -8.37 57.13
C LEU A 70 86.56 -8.65 55.79
N CYS A 71 87.70 -8.02 55.59
CA CYS A 71 88.62 -8.25 54.49
C CYS A 71 88.83 -9.75 54.17
N GLY A 72 88.65 -10.11 52.91
CA GLY A 72 88.68 -11.47 52.38
C GLY A 72 87.29 -12.08 52.14
N ASN A 73 86.24 -11.27 51.97
CA ASN A 73 84.85 -11.74 51.87
C ASN A 73 84.32 -11.92 50.44
N GLY A 74 85.06 -11.47 49.41
CA GLY A 74 84.67 -11.57 48.00
C GLY A 74 84.12 -10.28 47.38
N VAL A 75 83.92 -9.21 48.16
CA VAL A 75 83.50 -7.88 47.70
C VAL A 75 84.37 -6.79 48.34
N VAL A 76 84.46 -5.61 47.71
CA VAL A 76 85.24 -4.49 48.28
C VAL A 76 84.30 -3.62 49.11
N ASP A 77 84.41 -3.71 50.44
CA ASP A 77 83.50 -3.02 51.36
C ASP A 77 83.76 -1.50 51.46
N GLN A 78 82.80 -0.74 52.01
CA GLN A 78 82.91 0.72 52.12
C GLN A 78 84.03 1.14 53.08
N GLY A 79 85.19 1.47 52.50
CA GLY A 79 86.41 1.84 53.21
C GLY A 79 87.64 1.02 52.75
N GLU A 80 87.42 -0.05 52.00
CA GLU A 80 88.47 -0.90 51.43
C GLU A 80 88.94 -0.42 50.05
N LEU A 81 90.18 -0.75 49.70
CA LEU A 81 90.81 -0.42 48.42
C LEU A 81 90.77 -1.60 47.44
N CYS A 82 90.74 -2.83 47.94
CA CYS A 82 90.74 -4.10 47.24
C CYS A 82 90.18 -5.18 48.17
N ASP A 83 89.84 -6.37 47.67
CA ASP A 83 89.52 -7.54 48.51
C ASP A 83 90.21 -8.81 47.98
N PRO A 84 90.88 -9.63 48.81
CA PRO A 84 91.58 -10.84 48.37
C PRO A 84 90.71 -11.93 47.72
N GLY A 85 89.40 -11.96 47.98
CA GLY A 85 88.45 -12.89 47.38
C GLY A 85 87.75 -12.36 46.14
N ALA A 86 87.72 -11.04 45.94
CA ALA A 86 87.01 -10.38 44.84
C ALA A 86 87.73 -10.53 43.49
N PRO A 87 87.22 -11.32 42.52
CA PRO A 87 87.90 -11.55 41.25
C PRO A 87 88.01 -10.30 40.37
N GLN A 88 87.16 -9.29 40.62
CA GLN A 88 87.14 -8.01 39.89
C GLN A 88 88.10 -6.96 40.48
N LYS A 89 88.63 -7.15 41.70
CA LYS A 89 89.58 -6.21 42.32
C LYS A 89 90.45 -6.87 43.41
N PRO A 90 91.24 -7.91 43.07
CA PRO A 90 92.06 -8.63 44.03
C PRO A 90 93.13 -7.74 44.67
N CYS A 91 93.46 -7.98 45.95
CA CYS A 91 94.55 -7.25 46.61
C CYS A 91 95.94 -7.69 46.14
N PRO A 92 96.88 -6.75 45.91
CA PRO A 92 98.28 -7.10 45.64
C PRO A 92 98.93 -7.70 46.90
N VAL A 93 99.28 -8.99 46.84
CA VAL A 93 99.73 -9.78 48.00
C VAL A 93 101.22 -9.65 48.33
N ASN A 94 102.03 -9.08 47.43
CA ASN A 94 103.46 -8.83 47.61
C ASN A 94 103.94 -7.76 46.59
N VAL A 95 105.22 -7.38 46.66
CA VAL A 95 105.80 -6.36 45.76
C VAL A 95 105.84 -6.80 44.29
N LEU A 96 106.02 -8.09 43.98
CA LEU A 96 105.95 -8.57 42.58
C LEU A 96 104.52 -8.47 42.01
N ALA A 97 103.49 -8.56 42.87
CA ALA A 97 102.10 -8.29 42.47
C ALA A 97 101.80 -6.79 42.29
N CYS A 98 102.79 -5.92 42.50
CA CYS A 98 102.77 -4.50 42.17
C CYS A 98 103.76 -4.12 41.06
N ASN A 99 104.36 -5.09 40.36
CA ASN A 99 105.23 -4.82 39.22
C ASN A 99 104.38 -4.34 38.03
N ASP A 100 104.55 -3.09 37.61
CA ASP A 100 103.89 -2.52 36.42
C ASP A 100 104.65 -2.82 35.11
N PHE A 101 105.76 -3.57 35.21
CA PHE A 101 106.72 -3.92 34.16
C PHE A 101 107.46 -2.72 33.55
N ASN A 102 107.37 -1.53 34.16
CA ASN A 102 108.17 -0.37 33.80
C ASN A 102 109.47 -0.36 34.64
N PRO A 103 110.67 -0.50 34.03
CA PRO A 103 111.93 -0.51 34.79
C PRO A 103 112.22 0.82 35.51
N CYS A 104 111.50 1.89 35.17
CA CYS A 104 111.76 3.26 35.63
C CYS A 104 110.92 3.65 36.85
N THR A 105 110.21 2.70 37.44
CA THR A 105 109.43 2.85 38.66
C THR A 105 109.94 1.87 39.72
N ASN A 106 110.26 2.40 40.91
CA ASN A 106 110.41 1.58 42.09
C ASN A 106 109.00 1.24 42.60
N ASP A 107 108.59 -0.01 42.41
CA ASP A 107 107.30 -0.53 42.86
C ASP A 107 107.29 -0.77 44.36
N ILE A 108 106.35 -0.13 45.05
CA ILE A 108 106.21 -0.24 46.50
C ILE A 108 104.77 -0.65 46.84
N LEU A 109 104.62 -1.79 47.50
CA LEU A 109 103.37 -2.20 48.12
C LEU A 109 103.15 -1.36 49.40
N LEU A 110 102.10 -0.52 49.40
CA LEU A 110 101.69 0.29 50.54
C LEU A 110 100.43 -0.28 51.19
N GLY A 111 100.45 -0.42 52.51
CA GLY A 111 99.37 -1.05 53.28
C GLY A 111 99.43 -2.58 53.27
N THR A 112 98.45 -3.20 53.92
CA THR A 112 98.29 -4.67 54.02
C THR A 112 96.81 -5.03 54.06
N GLY A 113 96.48 -6.28 53.68
CA GLY A 113 95.08 -6.72 53.55
C GLY A 113 94.32 -5.82 52.57
N CYS A 114 93.07 -5.49 52.89
CA CYS A 114 92.18 -4.71 52.03
C CYS A 114 92.48 -3.20 51.97
N GLN A 115 93.62 -2.80 52.54
CA GLN A 115 94.23 -1.48 52.39
C GLN A 115 95.51 -1.52 51.53
N ALA A 116 95.86 -2.68 50.97
CA ALA A 116 96.97 -2.88 50.07
C ALA A 116 96.74 -2.14 48.74
N ARG A 117 97.73 -1.33 48.34
CA ARG A 117 97.78 -0.68 47.03
C ARG A 117 99.20 -0.58 46.53
N CYS A 118 99.37 -0.59 45.22
CA CYS A 118 100.65 -0.33 44.59
C CYS A 118 100.95 1.17 44.57
N SER A 119 102.24 1.51 44.59
CA SER A 119 102.75 2.87 44.54
C SER A 119 104.04 2.86 43.75
N HIS A 120 103.94 3.28 42.49
CA HIS A 120 105.02 3.29 41.52
C HIS A 120 105.76 4.64 41.65
N THR A 121 106.93 4.63 42.26
CA THR A 121 107.71 5.86 42.50
C THR A 121 108.83 6.00 41.46
N PRO A 122 108.94 7.11 40.71
CA PRO A 122 109.95 7.23 39.67
C PRO A 122 111.36 6.98 40.21
N ASN A 123 112.03 6.00 39.63
CA ASN A 123 113.43 5.74 39.91
C ASN A 123 114.29 6.67 39.06
N ASN A 124 115.23 7.37 39.69
CA ASN A 124 116.10 8.33 39.02
C ASN A 124 117.57 8.00 39.26
N SER A 125 117.90 6.70 39.30
CA SER A 125 119.26 6.19 39.31
C SER A 125 119.86 6.29 37.92
N SER A 126 120.98 7.00 37.79
CA SER A 126 121.81 6.99 36.59
C SER A 126 122.67 5.72 36.53
N GLY A 127 122.01 4.55 36.47
CA GLY A 127 122.62 3.23 36.35
C GLY A 127 122.40 2.62 34.96
N LEU A 128 122.99 1.44 34.73
CA LEU A 128 122.68 0.61 33.56
C LEU A 128 121.43 -0.23 33.86
N ASP A 129 120.29 0.44 34.06
CA ASP A 129 119.00 -0.15 34.44
C ASP A 129 117.90 -0.04 33.37
N GLY A 130 118.21 0.58 32.21
CA GLY A 130 117.36 0.56 31.01
C GLY A 130 116.35 1.72 30.91
N CYS A 131 116.62 2.85 31.58
CA CYS A 131 115.64 3.92 31.77
C CYS A 131 115.94 5.25 31.07
N CYS A 132 114.98 5.70 30.27
CA CYS A 132 115.03 6.97 29.54
C CYS A 132 113.87 7.90 29.94
N PRO A 133 114.08 8.84 30.87
CA PRO A 133 113.04 9.80 31.25
C PRO A 133 112.75 10.79 30.09
N ALA A 134 111.46 11.06 29.87
CA ALA A 134 110.99 11.91 28.77
C ALA A 134 111.65 13.29 28.77
N GLY A 135 112.32 13.64 27.68
CA GLY A 135 112.97 14.94 27.48
C GLY A 135 114.48 15.00 27.80
N ALA A 136 115.12 13.89 28.17
CA ALA A 136 116.58 13.83 28.24
C ALA A 136 117.20 13.91 26.82
N PRO A 137 118.16 14.81 26.55
CA PRO A 137 118.94 14.77 25.32
C PRO A 137 119.92 13.59 25.35
N ALA A 138 120.27 13.06 24.18
CA ALA A 138 121.19 11.93 24.04
C ALA A 138 122.54 12.17 24.74
N ASP A 139 123.07 11.11 25.36
CA ASP A 139 124.33 11.12 26.11
C ASP A 139 125.51 11.54 25.20
N PRO A 140 126.24 12.63 25.52
CA PRO A 140 127.38 13.09 24.73
C PRO A 140 128.60 12.15 24.75
N ASP A 141 128.73 11.26 25.73
CA ASP A 141 129.99 10.54 26.00
C ASP A 141 130.12 9.17 25.31
N CYS A 142 129.11 8.71 24.53
CA CYS A 142 129.17 7.41 23.83
C CYS A 142 129.31 7.52 22.29
N PRO A 143 130.43 7.04 21.69
CA PRO A 143 130.64 7.09 20.25
C PRO A 143 129.98 5.92 19.49
N PRO A 144 129.42 6.13 18.27
CA PRO A 144 128.86 5.07 17.43
C PRO A 144 129.88 3.93 17.11
N PRO A 145 129.42 2.67 16.91
CA PRO A 145 128.07 2.31 16.44
C PRO A 145 127.22 1.45 17.40
N GLU A 146 127.62 1.22 18.65
CA GLU A 146 126.99 0.20 19.53
C GLU A 146 126.02 0.77 20.61
N CYS A 147 125.26 1.81 20.28
CA CYS A 147 124.12 2.28 21.10
C CYS A 147 122.80 1.89 20.44
N THR A 148 122.04 0.97 21.05
CA THR A 148 120.75 0.47 20.49
C THR A 148 119.62 0.43 21.54
N ASP A 149 119.77 1.10 22.68
CA ASP A 149 118.77 1.07 23.77
C ASP A 149 117.59 2.05 23.59
N CYS A 150 117.39 2.60 22.38
CA CYS A 150 116.27 3.49 22.03
C CYS A 150 115.75 3.24 20.61
N GLY A 151 114.93 2.19 20.48
CA GLY A 151 114.03 1.91 19.36
C GLY A 151 113.06 0.82 19.83
N PRO A 152 111.76 0.87 19.47
CA PRO A 152 111.20 1.40 18.23
C PRO A 152 110.64 2.84 18.32
N THR A 153 110.03 3.32 17.24
CA THR A 153 109.19 4.53 17.21
C THR A 153 107.91 4.37 18.04
N CYS A 154 107.36 3.16 18.08
CA CYS A 154 106.09 2.85 18.73
C CYS A 154 106.08 3.17 20.23
N GLY A 155 105.15 4.01 20.66
CA GLY A 155 104.97 4.51 22.02
C GLY A 155 105.54 5.91 22.26
N ASN A 156 105.85 6.67 21.21
CA ASN A 156 106.48 7.99 21.34
C ASN A 156 105.50 9.17 21.44
N GLY A 157 104.19 8.91 21.38
CA GLY A 157 103.13 9.91 21.48
C GLY A 157 102.73 10.59 20.16
N VAL A 158 103.27 10.16 19.02
CA VAL A 158 102.87 10.62 17.68
C VAL A 158 102.81 9.44 16.68
N VAL A 159 101.70 9.30 15.95
CA VAL A 159 101.58 8.24 14.92
C VAL A 159 102.52 8.56 13.74
N ASN A 160 103.51 7.69 13.51
CA ASN A 160 104.49 7.85 12.43
C ASN A 160 104.01 7.19 11.12
N SER A 161 104.76 7.33 10.02
CA SER A 161 104.33 6.84 8.70
C SER A 161 104.15 5.33 8.58
N ASP A 162 104.72 4.58 9.53
CA ASP A 162 104.87 3.12 9.50
C ASP A 162 103.95 2.45 10.55
N GLU A 163 103.04 3.23 11.13
CA GLU A 163 102.19 2.94 12.28
C GLU A 163 100.72 3.30 11.97
N LEU A 164 99.78 2.52 12.49
CA LEU A 164 98.33 2.79 12.38
C LEU A 164 97.81 3.60 13.58
N CYS A 165 98.51 3.49 14.71
CA CYS A 165 98.20 4.11 15.98
C CYS A 165 99.49 4.19 16.83
N ASP A 166 99.51 4.96 17.91
CA ASP A 166 100.62 5.00 18.87
C ASP A 166 100.14 4.70 20.30
N VAL A 167 100.89 3.85 21.02
CA VAL A 167 100.53 3.40 22.38
C VAL A 167 100.84 4.42 23.49
N GLY A 168 101.54 5.51 23.17
CA GLY A 168 101.77 6.66 24.05
C GLY A 168 100.67 7.73 23.95
N ILE A 169 99.80 7.65 22.95
CA ILE A 169 98.60 8.50 22.86
C ILE A 169 97.50 7.86 23.72
N VAL A 170 97.18 8.52 24.83
CA VAL A 170 96.36 7.94 25.92
C VAL A 170 94.88 7.78 25.55
N ASP A 171 94.34 8.67 24.71
CA ASP A 171 92.98 8.64 24.17
C ASP A 171 92.89 9.53 22.92
N GLY A 172 91.89 9.31 22.07
CA GLY A 172 91.58 10.11 20.89
C GLY A 172 92.22 9.65 19.58
N LEU A 173 92.18 10.53 18.56
CA LEU A 173 92.65 10.25 17.21
C LEU A 173 94.15 9.92 17.19
N GLY A 174 94.46 8.64 16.95
CA GLY A 174 95.82 8.10 16.91
C GLY A 174 96.16 7.19 18.09
N ALA A 175 95.34 7.12 19.14
CA ALA A 175 95.50 6.13 20.22
C ALA A 175 95.31 4.70 19.69
N CYS A 176 96.12 3.74 20.15
CA CYS A 176 95.89 2.33 19.82
C CYS A 176 94.68 1.77 20.59
N PRO A 177 93.69 1.16 19.91
CA PRO A 177 92.54 0.57 20.60
C PRO A 177 93.00 -0.63 21.43
N ASN A 178 92.67 -0.60 22.73
CA ASN A 178 92.93 -1.72 23.66
C ASN A 178 91.79 -2.75 23.66
N THR A 179 90.62 -2.36 23.16
CA THR A 179 89.42 -3.18 22.96
C THR A 179 88.74 -2.70 21.68
N CYS A 180 88.15 -3.62 20.92
CA CYS A 180 87.21 -3.28 19.86
C CYS A 180 85.79 -3.52 20.38
N VAL A 181 84.93 -2.52 20.25
CA VAL A 181 83.50 -2.65 20.57
C VAL A 181 82.68 -2.30 19.33
N THR A 182 81.67 -3.10 19.03
CA THR A 182 80.68 -2.82 18.00
C THR A 182 79.41 -2.26 18.63
N ILE A 183 78.70 -1.42 17.87
CA ILE A 183 77.39 -0.88 18.24
C ILE A 183 76.27 -1.65 17.50
N ASP A 184 76.61 -2.29 16.40
CA ASP A 184 75.76 -3.15 15.59
C ASP A 184 76.01 -4.63 15.98
N PRO A 185 75.00 -5.36 16.51
CA PRO A 185 75.15 -6.76 16.92
C PRO A 185 75.47 -7.70 15.74
N CYS A 186 75.08 -7.35 14.51
CA CYS A 186 75.45 -8.10 13.32
C CYS A 186 76.92 -7.90 12.89
N THR A 187 77.72 -7.16 13.67
CA THR A 187 79.15 -7.01 13.45
C THR A 187 79.95 -7.48 14.66
N THR A 188 80.92 -8.36 14.40
CA THR A 188 81.97 -8.70 15.35
C THR A 188 83.22 -7.88 15.02
N ALA A 189 83.93 -7.39 16.03
CA ALA A 189 85.21 -6.72 15.84
C ALA A 189 86.33 -7.53 16.48
N THR A 190 87.33 -7.90 15.67
CA THR A 190 88.55 -8.56 16.16
C THR A 190 89.71 -7.58 16.15
N LEU A 191 90.37 -7.46 17.29
CA LEU A 191 91.62 -6.71 17.41
C LEU A 191 92.74 -7.53 16.75
N VAL A 192 93.36 -6.99 15.71
CA VAL A 192 94.44 -7.65 14.96
C VAL A 192 95.71 -6.80 14.95
N GLY A 193 96.86 -7.44 14.74
CA GLY A 193 98.19 -6.81 14.83
C GLY A 193 98.74 -6.76 16.26
N ASN A 194 99.82 -6.01 16.46
CA ASN A 194 100.42 -5.78 17.78
C ASN A 194 101.15 -4.43 17.84
N GLY A 195 101.31 -3.90 19.06
CA GLY A 195 101.92 -2.57 19.29
C GLY A 195 101.20 -1.48 18.50
N CYS A 196 101.95 -0.79 17.64
CA CYS A 196 101.49 0.36 16.85
C CYS A 196 100.95 -0.01 15.45
N GLN A 197 100.77 -1.31 15.18
CA GLN A 197 100.05 -1.82 14.01
C GLN A 197 98.75 -2.54 14.41
N VAL A 198 98.13 -2.08 15.49
CA VAL A 198 96.86 -2.61 16.01
C VAL A 198 95.67 -1.97 15.30
N GLU A 199 94.78 -2.79 14.75
CA GLU A 199 93.58 -2.38 14.01
C GLU A 199 92.36 -3.20 14.46
N CYS A 200 91.18 -2.57 14.46
CA CYS A 200 89.91 -3.26 14.68
C CYS A 200 89.30 -3.69 13.34
N VAL A 201 89.49 -4.97 12.96
CA VAL A 201 88.85 -5.53 11.77
C VAL A 201 87.42 -5.95 12.09
N LEU A 202 86.46 -5.32 11.42
CA LEU A 202 85.05 -5.67 11.49
C LEU A 202 84.74 -6.85 10.57
N SER A 203 83.98 -7.82 11.08
CA SER A 203 83.43 -8.96 10.32
C SER A 203 81.93 -9.04 10.53
N VAL A 204 81.17 -8.99 9.43
CA VAL A 204 79.71 -9.15 9.44
C VAL A 204 79.32 -10.59 9.70
N ILE A 205 78.30 -10.79 10.52
CA ILE A 205 77.63 -12.08 10.70
C ILE A 205 76.81 -12.34 9.42
N THR A 206 76.97 -13.52 8.84
CA THR A 206 76.32 -13.91 7.56
C THR A 206 75.65 -15.28 7.61
N THR A 207 75.68 -15.93 8.77
CA THR A 207 74.97 -17.17 9.10
C THR A 207 74.00 -16.86 10.23
N PRO A 208 72.72 -17.28 10.15
CA PRO A 208 71.78 -17.07 11.25
C PRO A 208 72.19 -17.87 12.50
N ILE A 209 72.08 -17.26 13.67
CA ILE A 209 72.45 -17.80 14.98
C ILE A 209 71.44 -17.31 16.02
N HIS A 210 70.45 -18.15 16.32
CA HIS A 210 69.38 -17.85 17.27
C HIS A 210 69.90 -17.29 18.61
N SER A 211 69.36 -16.14 19.01
CA SER A 211 69.56 -15.48 20.31
C SER A 211 70.94 -14.81 20.48
N ASP A 212 71.55 -14.35 19.39
CA ASP A 212 72.71 -13.45 19.42
C ASP A 212 72.36 -11.95 19.23
N ASN A 213 71.09 -11.64 18.94
CA ASN A 213 70.51 -10.31 18.62
C ASN A 213 70.85 -9.78 17.21
N CYS A 214 71.33 -10.61 16.28
CA CYS A 214 71.50 -10.28 14.86
C CYS A 214 70.44 -10.96 13.98
N CYS A 215 69.86 -10.22 13.03
CA CYS A 215 69.17 -10.79 11.88
C CYS A 215 70.03 -10.56 10.62
N PRO A 216 70.83 -11.55 10.18
CA PRO A 216 71.73 -11.37 9.04
C PRO A 216 70.95 -11.32 7.71
N SER A 217 71.45 -10.55 6.74
CA SER A 217 70.71 -10.28 5.49
C SER A 217 70.47 -11.56 4.67
N GLY A 218 69.19 -11.94 4.55
CA GLY A 218 68.74 -13.17 3.88
C GLY A 218 68.25 -14.27 4.83
N ALA A 219 68.38 -14.09 6.15
CA ALA A 219 67.70 -14.93 7.14
C ALA A 219 66.23 -14.51 7.34
N ASN A 220 65.47 -15.38 8.01
CA ASN A 220 64.05 -15.27 8.33
C ASN A 220 63.82 -15.81 9.76
N ALA A 221 62.68 -15.51 10.36
CA ALA A 221 62.30 -15.83 11.74
C ALA A 221 62.18 -17.35 12.06
N ASN A 222 62.22 -18.22 11.04
CA ASN A 222 62.28 -19.67 11.22
C ASN A 222 63.73 -20.20 11.27
N GLU A 223 64.68 -19.47 10.70
CA GLU A 223 66.11 -19.82 10.68
C GLU A 223 66.93 -18.99 11.69
N ASP A 224 66.42 -17.84 12.12
CA ASP A 224 66.97 -17.01 13.20
C ASP A 224 65.87 -16.44 14.10
N SER A 225 65.97 -16.63 15.42
CA SER A 225 65.00 -16.10 16.38
C SER A 225 65.07 -14.58 16.56
N ASP A 226 66.15 -13.93 16.12
CA ASP A 226 66.32 -12.48 16.22
C ASP A 226 65.83 -11.73 14.96
N CYS A 227 65.42 -12.46 13.91
CA CYS A 227 64.65 -11.89 12.81
C CYS A 227 63.17 -11.72 13.20
N THR A 228 62.62 -10.54 12.94
CA THR A 228 61.17 -10.31 12.99
C THR A 228 60.50 -10.93 11.77
N PRO A 229 59.35 -11.63 11.90
CA PRO A 229 58.57 -12.10 10.75
C PRO A 229 58.25 -10.97 9.74
N VAL A 230 58.36 -11.27 8.44
CA VAL A 230 58.18 -10.34 7.33
C VAL A 230 57.25 -10.94 6.28
N CYS A 231 55.96 -10.67 6.42
CA CYS A 231 54.93 -11.00 5.45
C CYS A 231 55.28 -10.57 4.00
N GLU A 232 54.86 -11.38 3.03
CA GLU A 232 55.16 -11.32 1.59
C GLU A 232 56.61 -11.69 1.21
N ASN A 233 57.31 -12.50 2.01
CA ASN A 233 58.66 -12.99 1.70
C ASN A 233 58.70 -14.36 0.97
N GLY A 234 57.66 -15.17 1.11
CA GLY A 234 57.53 -16.52 0.55
C GLY A 234 57.87 -17.66 1.53
N VAL A 235 57.94 -17.39 2.84
CA VAL A 235 58.24 -18.36 3.90
C VAL A 235 57.34 -18.08 5.11
N LEU A 236 56.39 -18.97 5.37
CA LEU A 236 55.44 -18.87 6.50
C LEU A 236 56.17 -18.82 7.85
N GLU A 237 56.12 -17.69 8.55
CA GLU A 237 56.86 -17.45 9.80
C GLU A 237 55.99 -17.55 11.08
N ALA A 238 56.67 -17.53 12.23
CA ALA A 238 56.05 -17.67 13.54
C ALA A 238 55.12 -16.47 13.89
N GLY A 239 53.82 -16.67 13.69
CA GLY A 239 52.79 -15.63 13.87
C GLY A 239 51.90 -15.44 12.65
N GLU A 240 52.20 -16.12 11.55
CA GLU A 240 51.48 -16.04 10.28
C GLU A 240 50.57 -17.26 10.04
N LEU A 241 49.61 -17.10 9.13
CA LEU A 241 48.65 -18.11 8.67
C LEU A 241 48.82 -18.46 7.19
N CYS A 242 49.38 -17.55 6.41
CA CYS A 242 49.72 -17.67 5.00
C CYS A 242 50.88 -16.71 4.69
N ASP A 243 51.72 -17.00 3.70
CA ASP A 243 52.67 -16.04 3.14
C ASP A 243 52.75 -16.24 1.62
N GLY A 244 52.65 -15.15 0.85
CA GLY A 244 52.50 -15.14 -0.62
C GLY A 244 51.17 -15.70 -1.13
N ASP A 245 50.84 -16.93 -0.75
CA ASP A 245 49.63 -17.69 -1.13
C ASP A 245 48.41 -17.37 -0.23
N CYS A 246 48.26 -16.12 0.22
CA CYS A 246 47.13 -15.69 1.05
C CYS A 246 45.81 -15.59 0.25
N PRO A 247 44.65 -15.89 0.86
CA PRO A 247 43.37 -15.84 0.16
C PRO A 247 42.92 -14.39 -0.13
N ASP A 248 42.90 -14.01 -1.41
CA ASP A 248 42.33 -12.73 -1.90
C ASP A 248 40.78 -12.69 -1.80
N THR A 249 40.14 -13.85 -1.83
CA THR A 249 38.68 -14.04 -1.77
C THR A 249 38.34 -15.30 -0.97
N CYS A 250 37.20 -15.30 -0.28
CA CYS A 250 36.75 -16.41 0.57
C CYS A 250 35.45 -17.07 0.07
N ASP A 251 35.23 -17.09 -1.24
CA ASP A 251 34.10 -17.80 -1.88
C ASP A 251 34.33 -19.33 -1.78
N ASP A 252 33.51 -20.04 -0.99
CA ASP A 252 33.53 -21.52 -0.94
C ASP A 252 32.50 -22.19 -1.87
N GLY A 253 31.64 -21.39 -2.50
CA GLY A 253 30.59 -21.83 -3.42
C GLY A 253 29.29 -22.32 -2.74
N ASP A 254 29.13 -22.21 -1.42
CA ASP A 254 27.85 -22.46 -0.75
C ASP A 254 27.04 -21.15 -0.63
N ALA A 255 25.87 -21.08 -1.26
CA ALA A 255 25.00 -19.91 -1.16
C ALA A 255 24.43 -19.71 0.27
N CYS A 256 24.52 -20.73 1.13
CA CYS A 256 24.09 -20.66 2.52
C CYS A 256 25.15 -20.16 3.51
N THR A 257 26.32 -19.68 3.06
CA THR A 257 27.32 -19.03 3.92
C THR A 257 27.44 -17.54 3.63
N THR A 258 27.71 -16.77 4.68
CA THR A 258 28.23 -15.40 4.58
C THR A 258 29.74 -15.45 4.71
N ASP A 259 30.42 -15.15 3.62
CA ASP A 259 31.86 -15.36 3.46
C ASP A 259 32.65 -14.13 3.88
N ILE A 260 33.51 -14.30 4.89
CA ILE A 260 34.25 -13.19 5.52
C ILE A 260 35.75 -13.47 5.44
N LEU A 261 36.46 -12.64 4.67
CA LEU A 261 37.91 -12.58 4.69
C LEU A 261 38.38 -11.69 5.85
N ASN A 262 38.91 -12.31 6.90
CA ASN A 262 39.52 -11.62 8.03
C ASN A 262 40.94 -11.19 7.67
N ASN A 263 41.38 -10.04 8.18
CA ASN A 263 42.72 -9.44 7.96
C ASN A 263 43.20 -9.45 6.48
N PRO A 264 42.38 -8.98 5.51
CA PRO A 264 42.74 -9.00 4.09
C PRO A 264 44.06 -8.25 3.82
N LYS A 265 44.89 -8.79 2.92
CA LYS A 265 46.22 -8.25 2.57
C LYS A 265 47.19 -8.18 3.75
N THR A 266 47.17 -9.22 4.57
CA THR A 266 48.17 -9.50 5.61
C THR A 266 48.38 -11.00 5.69
N CYS A 267 49.50 -11.42 6.27
CA CYS A 267 49.79 -12.84 6.53
C CYS A 267 48.95 -13.43 7.68
N LEU A 268 47.97 -12.69 8.20
CA LEU A 268 46.89 -13.16 9.06
C LEU A 268 45.57 -13.35 8.29
N ALA A 269 45.60 -13.33 6.95
CA ALA A 269 44.42 -13.48 6.10
C ALA A 269 43.78 -14.86 6.29
N ALA A 270 42.51 -14.88 6.72
CA ALA A 270 41.80 -16.11 7.04
C ALA A 270 40.31 -16.03 6.72
N CYS A 271 39.79 -17.03 6.02
CA CYS A 271 38.37 -17.15 5.71
C CYS A 271 37.57 -17.67 6.90
N SER A 272 36.42 -17.04 7.17
CA SER A 272 35.41 -17.55 8.08
C SER A 272 34.04 -17.51 7.42
N PHE A 273 33.41 -18.67 7.34
CA PHE A 273 32.13 -18.91 6.69
C PHE A 273 31.04 -18.95 7.76
N VAL A 274 30.08 -18.03 7.71
CA VAL A 274 29.02 -17.91 8.72
C VAL A 274 27.70 -18.45 8.15
N PRO A 275 27.12 -19.55 8.68
CA PRO A 275 25.88 -20.10 8.15
C PRO A 275 24.72 -19.12 8.22
N ILE A 276 24.02 -18.95 7.09
CA ILE A 276 22.76 -18.23 7.00
C ILE A 276 21.67 -19.09 7.64
N VAL A 277 21.02 -18.56 8.67
CA VAL A 277 19.98 -19.25 9.48
C VAL A 277 18.62 -18.56 9.41
N THR A 278 18.49 -17.58 8.51
CA THR A 278 17.27 -16.80 8.26
C THR A 278 16.84 -16.96 6.82
N VAL A 279 15.54 -17.13 6.60
CA VAL A 279 14.94 -17.28 5.27
C VAL A 279 15.22 -16.05 4.41
N GLY A 280 15.89 -16.28 3.27
CA GLY A 280 15.99 -15.35 2.16
C GLY A 280 14.80 -15.49 1.21
N LEU A 281 14.81 -14.76 0.09
CA LEU A 281 13.84 -14.96 -0.98
C LEU A 281 14.55 -14.83 -2.32
N ALA A 282 14.78 -15.96 -3.01
CA ALA A 282 15.52 -16.01 -4.27
C ALA A 282 16.97 -15.52 -4.13
N ASP A 283 17.66 -15.93 -3.04
CA ASP A 283 19.10 -15.68 -2.82
C ASP A 283 19.98 -16.91 -3.10
N GLY A 284 19.38 -18.08 -3.31
CA GLY A 284 20.05 -19.34 -3.63
C GLY A 284 20.27 -20.27 -2.44
N CYS A 285 19.94 -19.86 -1.21
CA CYS A 285 20.09 -20.68 -0.02
C CYS A 285 18.79 -21.40 0.38
N CYS A 286 18.88 -22.68 0.78
CA CYS A 286 17.81 -23.38 1.50
C CYS A 286 18.31 -23.81 2.90
N PRO A 287 18.16 -22.95 3.93
CA PRO A 287 18.80 -23.18 5.24
C PRO A 287 18.02 -24.18 6.11
N GLN A 288 18.41 -25.45 6.09
CA GLN A 288 17.87 -26.47 7.01
C GLN A 288 18.31 -26.23 8.46
N THR A 289 17.49 -25.50 9.24
CA THR A 289 17.63 -25.43 10.70
C THR A 289 16.67 -26.41 11.40
N ALA A 290 17.07 -26.96 12.54
CA ALA A 290 16.23 -27.85 13.34
C ALA A 290 15.08 -27.13 14.08
N THR A 291 14.90 -25.83 13.88
CA THR A 291 14.01 -24.95 14.67
C THR A 291 12.97 -24.20 13.86
N THR A 292 13.18 -24.01 12.56
CA THR A 292 12.19 -23.43 11.64
C THR A 292 12.12 -24.29 10.39
N ALA A 293 10.93 -24.81 10.08
CA ALA A 293 10.68 -25.57 8.85
C ALA A 293 10.69 -24.63 7.64
N VAL A 294 11.89 -24.32 7.13
CA VAL A 294 12.08 -23.67 5.84
C VAL A 294 11.77 -24.69 4.74
N ASN A 295 10.98 -24.28 3.74
CA ASN A 295 10.39 -25.14 2.72
C ASN A 295 9.93 -24.29 1.52
N SER A 296 9.60 -24.93 0.39
CA SER A 296 9.27 -24.25 -0.87
C SER A 296 8.12 -23.23 -0.80
N LEU A 297 7.26 -23.27 0.23
CA LEU A 297 6.18 -22.31 0.44
C LEU A 297 6.63 -20.99 1.08
N ASN A 298 7.79 -20.98 1.76
CA ASN A 298 8.34 -19.79 2.41
C ASN A 298 9.72 -19.38 1.88
N ASP A 299 10.41 -20.26 1.16
CA ASP A 299 11.72 -20.04 0.56
C ASP A 299 11.75 -20.65 -0.86
N PRO A 300 11.81 -19.85 -1.95
CA PRO A 300 11.80 -20.35 -3.33
C PRO A 300 12.99 -21.23 -3.72
N ASP A 301 14.10 -21.15 -3.00
CA ASP A 301 15.32 -21.92 -3.29
C ASP A 301 15.30 -23.30 -2.62
N CYS A 302 14.33 -23.54 -1.71
CA CYS A 302 14.11 -24.87 -1.14
C CYS A 302 13.34 -25.81 -2.10
N PRO A 303 13.85 -27.03 -2.38
CA PRO A 303 13.09 -28.06 -3.06
C PRO A 303 12.01 -28.64 -2.12
N ALA A 304 10.90 -29.12 -2.68
CA ALA A 304 9.87 -29.81 -1.90
C ALA A 304 10.38 -31.13 -1.28
N VAL A 305 10.12 -31.35 0.02
CA VAL A 305 10.66 -32.47 0.80
C VAL A 305 9.55 -33.34 1.40
N CYS A 306 9.13 -34.32 0.61
CA CYS A 306 8.14 -35.33 1.01
C CYS A 306 8.45 -35.99 2.37
N GLY A 307 7.51 -35.88 3.31
CA GLY A 307 7.58 -36.42 4.68
C GLY A 307 7.82 -35.39 5.78
N ASN A 308 7.89 -34.09 5.46
CA ASN A 308 8.31 -33.03 6.39
C ASN A 308 7.18 -32.43 7.26
N GLY A 309 5.90 -32.69 6.97
CA GLY A 309 4.75 -32.20 7.74
C GLY A 309 4.02 -31.00 7.14
N VAL A 310 4.54 -30.38 6.06
CA VAL A 310 3.82 -29.38 5.27
C VAL A 310 3.26 -30.01 3.98
N LEU A 311 2.61 -29.24 3.12
CA LEU A 311 2.12 -29.70 1.82
C LEU A 311 2.63 -28.74 0.75
N GLU A 312 3.66 -29.17 0.03
CA GLU A 312 4.46 -28.30 -0.83
C GLU A 312 3.99 -28.30 -2.29
N ASP A 313 4.52 -27.36 -3.08
CA ASP A 313 4.23 -27.34 -4.52
C ASP A 313 4.83 -28.59 -5.19
N GLN A 314 4.04 -29.23 -6.07
CA GLN A 314 4.19 -30.58 -6.61
C GLN A 314 3.70 -31.73 -5.70
N GLU A 315 3.27 -31.47 -4.46
CA GLU A 315 2.71 -32.51 -3.59
C GLU A 315 1.18 -32.61 -3.67
N THR A 316 0.69 -33.85 -3.61
CA THR A 316 -0.74 -34.17 -3.50
C THR A 316 -1.14 -34.47 -2.06
N CYS A 317 -0.21 -34.90 -1.23
CA CYS A 317 -0.39 -35.25 0.18
C CYS A 317 1.00 -35.28 0.86
N ASP A 318 1.06 -35.35 2.18
CA ASP A 318 2.34 -35.52 2.89
C ASP A 318 2.28 -36.62 3.98
N PHE A 319 3.42 -37.25 4.28
CA PHE A 319 3.56 -38.32 5.28
C PHE A 319 3.98 -37.83 6.68
N GLY A 320 4.35 -36.56 6.84
CA GLY A 320 4.86 -36.00 8.09
C GLY A 320 3.82 -35.97 9.23
N PRO A 321 4.27 -36.08 10.49
CA PRO A 321 3.37 -36.15 11.64
C PRO A 321 2.63 -34.83 11.86
N GLY A 322 1.33 -34.82 11.59
CA GLY A 322 0.47 -33.64 11.73
C GLY A 322 0.21 -32.88 10.43
N SER A 323 0.61 -33.42 9.28
CA SER A 323 0.33 -32.79 7.99
C SER A 323 -1.18 -32.55 7.78
N PRO A 324 -1.58 -31.41 7.18
CA PRO A 324 -2.99 -31.07 6.99
C PRO A 324 -3.68 -31.95 5.94
N LYS A 325 -2.92 -32.73 5.18
CA LYS A 325 -3.41 -33.63 4.13
C LYS A 325 -2.58 -34.93 4.09
N PRO A 326 -2.79 -35.85 5.05
CA PRO A 326 -2.00 -37.08 5.15
C PRO A 326 -2.09 -37.97 3.92
N CYS A 327 -0.98 -38.57 3.50
CA CYS A 327 -0.98 -39.48 2.36
C CYS A 327 -1.76 -40.79 2.61
N PRO A 328 -2.62 -41.22 1.67
CA PRO A 328 -3.37 -42.46 1.82
C PRO A 328 -2.46 -43.69 1.72
N THR A 329 -2.39 -44.48 2.78
CA THR A 329 -1.66 -45.76 2.83
C THR A 329 -2.51 -46.93 2.32
N THR A 330 -3.83 -46.81 2.39
CA THR A 330 -4.81 -47.71 1.78
C THR A 330 -5.96 -46.92 1.21
N CYS A 331 -6.55 -47.41 0.11
CA CYS A 331 -7.81 -46.90 -0.43
C CYS A 331 -8.85 -48.01 -0.30
N ALA A 332 -10.00 -47.69 0.29
CA ALA A 332 -11.14 -48.59 0.40
C ALA A 332 -12.40 -47.85 -0.06
N THR A 333 -13.33 -48.59 -0.66
CA THR A 333 -14.65 -48.12 -1.04
C THR A 333 -15.70 -49.10 -0.56
N ASN A 334 -16.87 -48.58 -0.18
CA ASN A 334 -18.07 -49.38 0.09
C ASN A 334 -19.08 -49.28 -1.07
N ASP A 335 -18.80 -48.47 -2.09
CA ASP A 335 -19.56 -48.38 -3.34
C ASP A 335 -19.10 -49.50 -4.28
N PRO A 336 -19.98 -50.44 -4.67
CA PRO A 336 -19.64 -51.57 -5.53
C PRO A 336 -19.36 -51.18 -6.99
N CYS A 337 -19.78 -50.00 -7.42
CA CYS A 337 -19.76 -49.58 -8.84
C CYS A 337 -18.44 -48.91 -9.24
N VAL A 338 -17.53 -48.73 -8.28
CA VAL A 338 -16.19 -48.20 -8.49
C VAL A 338 -15.14 -49.12 -7.87
N SER A 339 -14.02 -49.28 -8.57
CA SER A 339 -12.80 -49.86 -8.02
C SER A 339 -11.81 -48.73 -7.75
N VAL A 340 -11.39 -48.59 -6.49
CA VAL A 340 -10.46 -47.51 -6.09
C VAL A 340 -9.07 -48.09 -5.93
N THR A 341 -8.13 -47.62 -6.74
CA THR A 341 -6.73 -48.06 -6.74
C THR A 341 -5.84 -46.96 -6.17
N LEU A 342 -4.98 -47.30 -5.21
CA LEU A 342 -3.94 -46.38 -4.73
C LEU A 342 -2.85 -46.26 -5.81
N GLN A 343 -2.74 -45.09 -6.43
CA GLN A 343 -1.61 -44.76 -7.31
C GLN A 343 -0.51 -44.07 -6.51
N ASN A 344 0.73 -44.22 -6.98
CA ASN A 344 1.95 -43.62 -6.43
C ASN A 344 2.15 -43.83 -4.90
N ALA A 345 1.73 -44.99 -4.41
CA ALA A 345 1.83 -45.40 -3.00
C ALA A 345 3.25 -45.21 -2.45
N GLY A 346 3.37 -44.61 -1.27
CA GLY A 346 4.67 -44.32 -0.64
C GLY A 346 5.39 -43.08 -1.18
N THR A 347 4.71 -42.24 -1.99
CA THR A 347 5.21 -40.92 -2.42
C THR A 347 4.22 -39.82 -2.04
N CYS A 348 4.65 -38.57 -1.98
CA CYS A 348 3.78 -37.42 -1.73
C CYS A 348 2.86 -37.06 -2.91
N THR A 349 2.85 -37.88 -3.96
CA THR A 349 1.82 -37.88 -5.03
C THR A 349 0.79 -39.01 -4.87
N ALA A 350 0.78 -39.70 -3.72
CA ALA A 350 -0.12 -40.83 -3.45
C ALA A 350 -1.59 -40.41 -3.49
N ALA A 351 -2.37 -41.05 -4.37
CA ALA A 351 -3.76 -40.68 -4.63
C ALA A 351 -4.65 -41.91 -4.82
N CYS A 352 -5.84 -41.88 -4.22
CA CYS A 352 -6.89 -42.87 -4.45
C CYS A 352 -7.60 -42.57 -5.78
N VAL A 353 -7.21 -43.28 -6.86
CA VAL A 353 -7.81 -43.10 -8.19
C VAL A 353 -9.01 -44.02 -8.34
N VAL A 354 -10.17 -43.40 -8.53
CA VAL A 354 -11.46 -44.07 -8.73
C VAL A 354 -11.59 -44.50 -10.19
N THR A 355 -11.69 -45.81 -10.43
CA THR A 355 -11.99 -46.39 -11.75
C THR A 355 -13.42 -46.93 -11.75
N GLN A 356 -14.28 -46.37 -12.59
CA GLN A 356 -15.70 -46.73 -12.64
C GLN A 356 -15.90 -48.05 -13.41
N ASN A 357 -16.63 -49.00 -12.81
CA ASN A 357 -16.94 -50.31 -13.40
C ASN A 357 -18.38 -50.34 -13.94
N TRP A 358 -18.64 -49.57 -14.99
CA TRP A 358 -19.95 -49.53 -15.65
C TRP A 358 -20.16 -50.72 -16.60
N THR A 359 -20.43 -51.91 -16.05
CA THR A 359 -20.98 -53.04 -16.83
C THR A 359 -22.43 -53.25 -16.44
N SER A 360 -23.37 -52.94 -17.34
CA SER A 360 -24.78 -53.26 -17.11
C SER A 360 -24.99 -54.77 -17.04
N SER A 361 -25.45 -55.23 -15.88
CA SER A 361 -25.56 -56.64 -15.48
C SER A 361 -26.91 -57.24 -15.85
N GLY A 362 -27.91 -56.38 -16.14
CA GLY A 362 -29.08 -56.64 -16.97
C GLY A 362 -30.21 -57.46 -16.32
N SER A 363 -29.88 -58.63 -15.78
CA SER A 363 -30.83 -59.48 -15.03
C SER A 363 -30.17 -60.19 -13.86
N LYS A 364 -28.99 -59.71 -13.46
CA LYS A 364 -28.22 -60.16 -12.30
C LYS A 364 -28.08 -58.96 -11.38
N ALA A 365 -28.58 -59.05 -10.15
CA ALA A 365 -28.26 -58.03 -9.16
C ALA A 365 -26.77 -58.17 -8.76
N ASP A 366 -25.94 -57.22 -9.16
CA ASP A 366 -24.55 -57.05 -8.70
C ASP A 366 -24.35 -55.79 -7.84
N GLY A 367 -25.43 -55.03 -7.60
CA GLY A 367 -25.52 -53.88 -6.72
C GLY A 367 -25.40 -52.54 -7.43
N CYS A 368 -25.45 -52.50 -8.77
CA CYS A 368 -25.04 -51.34 -9.55
C CYS A 368 -26.02 -50.91 -10.65
N CYS A 369 -26.47 -49.65 -10.57
CA CYS A 369 -27.18 -48.97 -11.64
C CYS A 369 -26.23 -47.99 -12.36
N PRO A 370 -25.78 -48.28 -13.60
CA PRO A 370 -24.95 -47.34 -14.37
C PRO A 370 -25.70 -46.04 -14.72
N PRO A 371 -25.01 -44.88 -14.86
CA PRO A 371 -25.63 -43.65 -15.35
C PRO A 371 -26.29 -43.84 -16.73
N GLY A 372 -27.59 -43.58 -16.80
CA GLY A 372 -28.40 -43.79 -18.02
C GLY A 372 -28.94 -45.21 -18.20
N ALA A 373 -28.70 -46.13 -17.26
CA ALA A 373 -29.48 -47.36 -17.16
C ALA A 373 -30.86 -47.08 -16.54
N THR A 374 -31.80 -47.99 -16.83
CA THR A 374 -33.22 -47.96 -16.42
C THR A 374 -33.60 -49.32 -15.84
N THR A 375 -34.74 -49.44 -15.16
CA THR A 375 -35.26 -50.72 -14.60
C THR A 375 -35.37 -51.86 -15.62
N LYS A 376 -35.37 -51.51 -16.91
CA LYS A 376 -35.50 -52.39 -18.08
C LYS A 376 -34.16 -52.82 -18.67
N SER A 377 -33.10 -52.07 -18.44
CA SER A 377 -31.74 -52.38 -18.91
C SER A 377 -30.83 -52.90 -17.80
N ASP A 378 -31.18 -52.62 -16.53
CA ASP A 378 -30.50 -53.13 -15.35
C ASP A 378 -31.49 -53.32 -14.19
N VAL A 379 -31.26 -54.33 -13.36
CA VAL A 379 -32.20 -54.76 -12.30
C VAL A 379 -31.93 -54.07 -10.96
N ASP A 380 -30.72 -53.53 -10.75
CA ASP A 380 -30.39 -52.74 -9.56
C ASP A 380 -30.75 -51.26 -9.69
N CYS A 381 -31.22 -50.83 -10.86
CA CYS A 381 -31.82 -49.52 -11.04
C CYS A 381 -33.21 -49.44 -10.38
N ALA A 382 -33.41 -48.45 -9.53
CA ALA A 382 -34.74 -48.01 -9.13
C ALA A 382 -35.50 -47.42 -10.33
N ALA A 383 -36.83 -47.31 -10.23
CA ALA A 383 -37.60 -46.43 -11.11
C ALA A 383 -37.20 -44.98 -10.83
N VAL A 384 -36.77 -44.25 -11.86
CA VAL A 384 -36.26 -42.87 -11.71
C VAL A 384 -37.02 -41.93 -12.62
N CYS A 385 -38.02 -41.27 -12.04
CA CYS A 385 -38.80 -40.23 -12.69
C CYS A 385 -37.92 -39.15 -13.32
N GLY A 386 -38.11 -38.91 -14.63
CA GLY A 386 -37.30 -38.00 -15.42
C GLY A 386 -36.09 -38.66 -16.05
N ASN A 387 -36.23 -39.89 -16.57
CA ASN A 387 -35.20 -40.62 -17.31
C ASN A 387 -35.51 -40.81 -18.81
N GLY A 388 -36.69 -40.39 -19.28
CA GLY A 388 -37.11 -40.47 -20.68
C GLY A 388 -37.91 -41.72 -21.06
N VAL A 389 -38.16 -42.64 -20.12
CA VAL A 389 -39.07 -43.77 -20.27
C VAL A 389 -40.01 -43.87 -19.07
N VAL A 390 -41.25 -44.33 -19.29
CA VAL A 390 -42.20 -44.54 -18.19
C VAL A 390 -41.86 -45.88 -17.51
N ASP A 391 -41.31 -45.82 -16.29
CA ASP A 391 -40.91 -47.00 -15.52
C ASP A 391 -42.12 -47.71 -14.85
N SER A 392 -41.89 -48.93 -14.34
CA SER A 392 -42.93 -49.75 -13.71
C SER A 392 -43.43 -49.18 -12.37
N GLY A 393 -44.43 -48.29 -12.45
CA GLY A 393 -45.03 -47.59 -11.31
C GLY A 393 -45.41 -46.14 -11.64
N GLU A 394 -45.10 -45.68 -12.84
CA GLU A 394 -45.31 -44.32 -13.31
C GLU A 394 -46.48 -44.24 -14.30
N THR A 395 -47.12 -43.07 -14.39
CA THR A 395 -48.14 -42.77 -15.41
C THR A 395 -47.61 -41.88 -16.53
N CYS A 396 -46.47 -41.24 -16.31
CA CYS A 396 -45.79 -40.34 -17.23
C CYS A 396 -44.30 -40.23 -16.85
N ASP A 397 -43.46 -39.64 -17.70
CA ASP A 397 -42.09 -39.27 -17.41
C ASP A 397 -41.85 -37.77 -17.71
N THR A 398 -40.94 -37.13 -16.97
CA THR A 398 -40.71 -35.66 -17.06
C THR A 398 -39.67 -35.24 -18.11
N GLN A 399 -38.88 -36.17 -18.68
CA GLN A 399 -38.05 -35.91 -19.86
C GLN A 399 -38.78 -36.18 -21.19
N ILE A 400 -39.90 -36.92 -21.18
CA ILE A 400 -40.77 -37.05 -22.35
C ILE A 400 -41.47 -35.71 -22.62
N VAL A 401 -40.83 -34.85 -23.42
CA VAL A 401 -41.24 -33.46 -23.68
C VAL A 401 -42.60 -33.30 -24.39
N SER A 402 -43.08 -34.31 -25.11
CA SER A 402 -44.42 -34.31 -25.73
C SER A 402 -44.84 -35.71 -26.19
N GLY A 403 -46.16 -35.97 -26.20
CA GLY A 403 -46.73 -37.23 -26.71
C GLY A 403 -47.09 -38.23 -25.60
N PRO A 404 -47.45 -39.47 -25.96
CA PRO A 404 -47.82 -40.49 -24.98
C PRO A 404 -46.70 -40.77 -23.98
N GLY A 405 -46.99 -40.60 -22.69
CA GLY A 405 -46.02 -40.71 -21.60
C GLY A 405 -45.43 -39.37 -21.13
N ALA A 406 -45.70 -38.23 -21.78
CA ALA A 406 -45.31 -36.92 -21.27
C ALA A 406 -46.07 -36.58 -19.98
N CYS A 407 -45.39 -36.08 -18.94
CA CYS A 407 -46.09 -35.58 -17.74
C CYS A 407 -46.86 -34.28 -18.02
N PRO A 408 -48.11 -34.15 -17.54
CA PRO A 408 -48.89 -32.94 -17.73
C PRO A 408 -48.26 -31.77 -16.96
N THR A 409 -48.12 -30.63 -17.64
CA THR A 409 -47.75 -29.35 -17.03
C THR A 409 -49.01 -28.54 -16.76
N GLN A 410 -48.96 -27.57 -15.83
CA GLN A 410 -50.14 -26.75 -15.51
C GLN A 410 -50.69 -26.02 -16.75
N LYS A 411 -49.83 -25.50 -17.64
CA LYS A 411 -50.23 -24.93 -18.94
C LYS A 411 -50.82 -25.96 -19.92
N GLY A 412 -50.46 -27.23 -19.77
CA GLY A 412 -51.00 -28.34 -20.57
C GLY A 412 -52.29 -28.96 -20.00
N CYS A 413 -52.69 -28.61 -18.78
CA CYS A 413 -53.97 -29.01 -18.21
C CYS A 413 -55.10 -28.00 -18.49
N ALA A 414 -54.80 -26.81 -18.99
CA ALA A 414 -55.80 -25.77 -19.22
C ALA A 414 -56.82 -26.17 -20.30
N ASP A 415 -58.11 -26.18 -19.95
CA ASP A 415 -59.22 -26.50 -20.86
C ASP A 415 -59.86 -25.27 -21.52
N LEU A 416 -59.45 -24.07 -21.08
CA LEU A 416 -59.95 -22.75 -21.49
C LEU A 416 -61.35 -22.37 -20.93
N ASP A 417 -61.85 -23.09 -19.92
CA ASP A 417 -63.08 -22.71 -19.21
C ASP A 417 -62.76 -21.80 -17.99
N PRO A 418 -63.14 -20.50 -18.00
CA PRO A 418 -62.87 -19.58 -16.89
C PRO A 418 -63.67 -19.91 -15.60
N CYS A 419 -64.56 -20.89 -15.64
CA CYS A 419 -65.30 -21.41 -14.49
C CYS A 419 -64.71 -22.71 -13.90
N THR A 420 -63.50 -23.13 -14.31
CA THR A 420 -62.74 -24.17 -13.58
C THR A 420 -61.39 -23.67 -13.05
N GLU A 421 -60.96 -24.20 -11.90
CA GLU A 421 -59.55 -24.17 -11.49
C GLU A 421 -58.88 -25.48 -11.92
N GLU A 422 -57.85 -25.39 -12.79
CA GLU A 422 -57.07 -26.53 -13.23
C GLU A 422 -55.83 -26.73 -12.37
N SER A 423 -55.62 -27.96 -11.90
CA SER A 423 -54.50 -28.32 -11.03
C SER A 423 -53.84 -29.63 -11.48
N VAL A 424 -52.53 -29.73 -11.32
CA VAL A 424 -51.79 -30.98 -11.50
C VAL A 424 -51.81 -31.72 -10.16
N MET A 425 -52.55 -32.82 -10.08
CA MET A 425 -52.57 -33.70 -8.92
C MET A 425 -51.57 -34.85 -9.10
N PHE A 426 -50.92 -35.27 -8.01
CA PHE A 426 -50.02 -36.43 -8.00
C PHE A 426 -50.69 -37.57 -7.24
N VAL A 427 -50.78 -38.75 -7.87
CA VAL A 427 -51.36 -39.95 -7.20
C VAL A 427 -50.47 -40.42 -6.04
N SER A 428 -49.16 -40.11 -6.09
CA SER A 428 -48.24 -40.21 -4.95
C SER A 428 -47.41 -38.93 -4.82
N PRO A 429 -47.48 -38.20 -3.70
CA PRO A 429 -46.63 -37.03 -3.45
C PRO A 429 -45.12 -37.31 -3.46
N ALA A 430 -44.72 -38.59 -3.37
CA ALA A 430 -43.33 -39.03 -3.43
C ALA A 430 -42.83 -39.33 -4.85
N ASN A 431 -43.70 -39.30 -5.88
CA ASN A 431 -43.27 -39.47 -7.28
C ASN A 431 -43.99 -38.49 -8.23
N LEU A 432 -43.23 -37.53 -8.77
CA LEU A 432 -43.70 -36.54 -9.74
C LEU A 432 -44.22 -37.18 -11.04
N CYS A 433 -43.76 -38.39 -11.36
CA CYS A 433 -44.18 -39.19 -12.52
C CYS A 433 -45.52 -39.92 -12.31
N THR A 434 -46.30 -39.48 -11.32
CA THR A 434 -47.70 -39.85 -11.09
C THR A 434 -48.68 -38.69 -11.33
N ALA A 435 -48.25 -37.68 -12.11
CA ALA A 435 -49.00 -36.46 -12.39
C ALA A 435 -50.22 -36.68 -13.31
N GLN A 436 -51.35 -36.07 -12.95
CA GLN A 436 -52.63 -36.08 -13.68
C GLN A 436 -53.30 -34.69 -13.59
N CYS A 437 -54.12 -34.32 -14.57
CA CYS A 437 -54.92 -33.08 -14.50
C CYS A 437 -56.19 -33.28 -13.67
N SER A 438 -56.54 -32.28 -12.85
CA SER A 438 -57.75 -32.21 -12.04
C SER A 438 -58.43 -30.86 -12.23
N PHE A 439 -59.75 -30.87 -12.40
CA PHE A 439 -60.57 -29.70 -12.70
C PHE A 439 -61.59 -29.49 -11.58
N THR A 440 -61.68 -28.27 -11.05
CA THR A 440 -62.63 -27.93 -9.96
C THR A 440 -63.55 -26.81 -10.41
N THR A 441 -64.86 -27.03 -10.47
CA THR A 441 -65.84 -26.03 -10.90
C THR A 441 -66.06 -24.95 -9.85
N LEU A 442 -65.98 -23.68 -10.26
CA LEU A 442 -66.27 -22.51 -9.42
C LEU A 442 -67.78 -22.16 -9.47
N GLU A 443 -68.42 -21.96 -8.31
CA GLU A 443 -69.86 -21.62 -8.25
C GLU A 443 -70.17 -20.12 -8.52
N ASN A 444 -69.18 -19.24 -8.38
CA ASN A 444 -69.28 -17.82 -8.68
C ASN A 444 -68.08 -17.45 -9.56
N CYS A 445 -68.30 -17.33 -10.87
CA CYS A 445 -67.24 -17.19 -11.87
C CYS A 445 -67.73 -16.34 -13.06
N CYS A 446 -66.78 -15.58 -13.59
CA CYS A 446 -66.99 -14.68 -14.72
C CYS A 446 -67.27 -15.48 -16.00
N GLY A 447 -68.49 -15.38 -16.54
CA GLY A 447 -68.94 -16.16 -17.70
C GLY A 447 -70.00 -17.21 -17.37
N ASN A 448 -70.56 -17.23 -16.16
CA ASN A 448 -71.68 -18.14 -15.83
C ASN A 448 -73.05 -17.66 -16.38
N GLY A 449 -73.12 -16.45 -16.96
CA GLY A 449 -74.33 -15.88 -17.55
C GLY A 449 -75.19 -15.07 -16.58
N LYS A 450 -74.61 -14.64 -15.45
CA LYS A 450 -75.23 -13.78 -14.42
C LYS A 450 -74.19 -12.81 -13.88
N VAL A 451 -74.64 -11.69 -13.31
CA VAL A 451 -73.76 -10.70 -12.67
C VAL A 451 -73.85 -10.86 -11.15
N GLU A 452 -72.91 -11.58 -10.56
CA GLU A 452 -72.81 -11.75 -9.12
C GLU A 452 -72.10 -10.54 -8.48
N ALA A 453 -72.80 -9.41 -8.39
CA ALA A 453 -72.25 -8.15 -7.82
C ALA A 453 -71.74 -8.26 -6.37
N GLY A 454 -72.12 -9.31 -5.63
CA GLY A 454 -71.56 -9.64 -4.31
C GLY A 454 -70.15 -10.25 -4.35
N ALA A 455 -69.72 -10.80 -5.50
CA ALA A 455 -68.38 -11.31 -5.76
C ALA A 455 -67.44 -10.25 -6.38
N GLY A 456 -67.95 -9.06 -6.69
CA GLY A 456 -67.20 -7.95 -7.31
C GLY A 456 -67.44 -7.78 -8.82
N GLU A 457 -68.37 -8.53 -9.40
CA GLU A 457 -68.71 -8.42 -10.82
C GLU A 457 -69.58 -7.19 -11.11
N LEU A 458 -69.24 -6.47 -12.17
CA LEU A 458 -70.01 -5.34 -12.72
C LEU A 458 -70.79 -5.73 -13.98
N CYS A 459 -70.36 -6.81 -14.63
CA CYS A 459 -70.91 -7.38 -15.84
C CYS A 459 -70.52 -8.87 -15.95
N ASP A 460 -71.09 -9.59 -16.91
CA ASP A 460 -70.73 -10.97 -17.25
C ASP A 460 -70.44 -11.11 -18.76
N ILE A 461 -69.51 -12.01 -19.10
CA ILE A 461 -68.99 -12.20 -20.47
C ILE A 461 -69.77 -13.22 -21.31
N ALA A 462 -70.67 -14.01 -20.70
CA ALA A 462 -71.58 -14.91 -21.38
C ALA A 462 -72.97 -14.29 -21.61
N ILE A 463 -73.32 -13.21 -20.90
CA ILE A 463 -74.43 -12.32 -21.25
C ILE A 463 -74.07 -11.58 -22.55
N GLY A 464 -74.92 -11.68 -23.57
CA GLY A 464 -74.62 -11.19 -24.92
C GLY A 464 -74.55 -9.66 -25.02
N SER A 465 -73.58 -9.14 -25.78
CA SER A 465 -73.34 -7.71 -25.99
C SER A 465 -74.63 -6.92 -26.27
N GLY A 466 -74.83 -5.83 -25.52
CA GLY A 466 -76.05 -5.00 -25.56
C GLY A 466 -77.20 -5.48 -24.65
N GLN A 467 -77.10 -6.62 -23.96
CA GLN A 467 -78.05 -7.03 -22.92
C GLN A 467 -77.71 -6.43 -21.55
N SER A 468 -78.71 -6.31 -20.67
CA SER A 468 -78.51 -5.81 -19.30
C SER A 468 -77.61 -6.74 -18.50
N GLY A 469 -76.40 -6.28 -18.17
CA GLY A 469 -75.37 -7.06 -17.49
C GLY A 469 -74.24 -7.58 -18.39
N ALA A 470 -74.32 -7.38 -19.71
CA ALA A 470 -73.21 -7.70 -20.62
C ALA A 470 -72.00 -6.80 -20.36
N CYS A 471 -70.79 -7.34 -20.51
CA CYS A 471 -69.56 -6.52 -20.42
C CYS A 471 -69.38 -5.60 -21.64
N PRO A 472 -69.02 -4.31 -21.45
CA PRO A 472 -68.75 -3.40 -22.56
C PRO A 472 -67.45 -3.78 -23.30
N GLU A 473 -67.57 -3.95 -24.62
CA GLU A 473 -66.44 -4.25 -25.52
C GLU A 473 -65.74 -2.98 -26.04
N GLU A 474 -66.50 -1.89 -26.17
CA GLU A 474 -66.06 -0.55 -26.58
C GLU A 474 -66.80 0.54 -25.76
N CYS A 475 -66.27 1.76 -25.73
CA CYS A 475 -66.89 2.91 -25.08
C CYS A 475 -67.09 4.05 -26.09
N PRO A 476 -68.34 4.50 -26.36
CA PRO A 476 -68.57 5.68 -27.19
C PRO A 476 -68.21 6.96 -26.42
N ASP A 477 -67.52 7.89 -27.08
CA ASP A 477 -67.19 9.20 -26.50
C ASP A 477 -68.46 10.03 -26.23
N ALA A 478 -68.53 10.63 -25.05
CA ALA A 478 -69.77 11.19 -24.51
C ALA A 478 -70.11 12.59 -25.06
N THR A 479 -69.08 13.38 -25.40
CA THR A 479 -69.19 14.72 -26.02
C THR A 479 -67.94 15.00 -26.85
N ALA A 480 -68.01 15.97 -27.77
CA ALA A 480 -66.91 16.31 -28.69
C ALA A 480 -65.58 16.74 -28.02
N CYS A 481 -65.58 17.06 -26.71
CA CYS A 481 -64.41 17.49 -25.97
C CYS A 481 -64.17 16.62 -24.71
N SER A 482 -64.56 15.33 -24.73
CA SER A 482 -64.23 14.35 -23.68
C SER A 482 -63.96 12.96 -24.27
N THR A 483 -63.04 12.20 -23.66
CA THR A 483 -62.72 10.82 -24.08
C THR A 483 -63.19 9.79 -23.05
N ALA A 484 -63.70 8.66 -23.54
CA ALA A 484 -64.20 7.54 -22.73
C ALA A 484 -63.24 6.33 -22.78
N THR A 485 -62.50 6.09 -21.69
CA THR A 485 -61.55 4.96 -21.63
C THR A 485 -62.23 3.70 -21.12
N LEU A 486 -62.17 2.60 -21.87
CA LEU A 486 -62.55 1.29 -21.37
C LEU A 486 -61.52 0.76 -20.37
N THR A 487 -61.97 0.35 -19.19
CA THR A 487 -61.14 -0.25 -18.15
C THR A 487 -61.65 -1.65 -17.84
N GLY A 488 -60.78 -2.63 -17.63
CA GLY A 488 -61.18 -4.02 -17.34
C GLY A 488 -61.68 -4.84 -18.53
N GLN A 489 -61.39 -4.45 -19.79
CA GLN A 489 -61.79 -5.17 -21.00
C GLN A 489 -61.48 -6.68 -20.93
N GLY A 490 -62.43 -7.51 -21.35
CA GLY A 490 -62.29 -8.98 -21.29
C GLY A 490 -62.44 -9.58 -19.88
N THR A 491 -62.89 -8.81 -18.89
CA THR A 491 -63.16 -9.28 -17.52
C THR A 491 -64.51 -8.80 -17.03
N CYS A 492 -65.07 -9.46 -16.01
CA CYS A 492 -66.32 -9.06 -15.36
C CYS A 492 -66.24 -7.76 -14.53
N ALA A 493 -65.10 -7.04 -14.59
CA ALA A 493 -64.95 -5.68 -14.07
C ALA A 493 -64.95 -4.60 -15.18
N ALA A 494 -65.28 -4.97 -16.42
CA ALA A 494 -65.27 -4.08 -17.58
C ALA A 494 -66.23 -2.89 -17.41
N GLN A 495 -65.71 -1.67 -17.51
CA GLN A 495 -66.48 -0.43 -17.34
C GLN A 495 -65.85 0.74 -18.12
N CYS A 496 -66.70 1.63 -18.64
CA CYS A 496 -66.29 2.87 -19.29
C CYS A 496 -66.04 3.98 -18.26
N LYS A 497 -64.91 4.66 -18.37
CA LYS A 497 -64.54 5.80 -17.53
C LYS A 497 -64.24 7.03 -18.39
N THR A 498 -65.11 8.04 -18.31
CA THR A 498 -64.88 9.35 -18.92
C THR A 498 -63.84 10.13 -18.11
N THR A 499 -62.97 10.88 -18.80
CA THR A 499 -62.00 11.78 -18.16
C THR A 499 -62.11 13.16 -18.80
N ALA A 500 -62.48 14.17 -17.99
CA ALA A 500 -62.40 15.58 -18.38
C ALA A 500 -61.03 16.14 -18.00
N GLU A 501 -60.35 16.82 -18.93
CA GLU A 501 -59.05 17.41 -18.65
C GLU A 501 -59.19 18.79 -17.97
N LYS A 502 -58.76 18.86 -16.70
CA LYS A 502 -58.45 20.10 -15.96
C LYS A 502 -59.51 21.23 -15.99
N THR A 503 -60.62 21.07 -15.29
CA THR A 503 -61.27 22.25 -14.67
C THR A 503 -60.72 22.55 -13.29
N GLY A 504 -60.38 23.83 -13.09
CA GLY A 504 -59.84 24.35 -11.84
C GLY A 504 -60.08 25.86 -11.78
N LEU A 505 -61.08 26.28 -11.00
CA LEU A 505 -61.48 27.68 -10.83
C LEU A 505 -60.29 28.54 -10.35
N VAL A 506 -59.68 29.28 -11.28
CA VAL A 506 -58.61 30.24 -10.96
C VAL A 506 -59.17 31.40 -10.15
N ASN A 507 -58.67 31.54 -8.93
CA ASN A 507 -59.04 32.62 -8.02
C ASN A 507 -58.44 33.98 -8.46
N GLU A 508 -58.92 35.07 -7.86
CA GLU A 508 -58.68 36.44 -8.34
C GLU A 508 -57.21 36.84 -8.54
N TRP A 509 -56.27 36.18 -7.86
CA TRP A 509 -54.85 36.49 -7.91
C TRP A 509 -54.12 35.92 -9.13
N TYR A 510 -54.75 35.02 -9.90
CA TYR A 510 -54.18 34.45 -11.12
C TYR A 510 -54.66 35.10 -12.43
N TYR A 511 -55.68 35.98 -12.37
CA TYR A 511 -56.27 36.56 -13.59
C TYR A 511 -55.24 37.24 -14.50
N THR A 512 -54.30 38.02 -13.96
CA THR A 512 -53.28 38.70 -14.79
C THR A 512 -52.29 37.72 -15.42
N GLN A 513 -51.88 36.64 -14.73
CA GLN A 513 -50.97 35.66 -15.30
C GLN A 513 -51.66 34.83 -16.39
N LEU A 514 -52.85 34.27 -16.11
CA LEU A 514 -53.60 33.49 -17.11
C LEU A 514 -53.99 34.34 -18.32
N PHE A 515 -54.29 35.63 -18.10
CA PHE A 515 -54.52 36.60 -19.18
C PHE A 515 -53.27 36.79 -20.05
N TYR A 516 -52.08 37.03 -19.47
CA TYR A 516 -50.84 37.14 -20.27
C TYR A 516 -50.47 35.83 -20.97
N GLU A 517 -50.75 34.67 -20.38
CA GLU A 517 -50.53 33.37 -21.02
C GLU A 517 -51.49 33.18 -22.22
N LEU A 518 -52.79 33.47 -22.05
CA LEU A 518 -53.78 33.41 -23.14
C LEU A 518 -53.55 34.49 -24.22
N GLN A 519 -53.05 35.68 -23.89
CA GLN A 519 -52.64 36.69 -24.88
C GLN A 519 -51.54 36.20 -25.83
N VAL A 520 -50.77 35.19 -25.43
CA VAL A 520 -49.66 34.60 -26.22
C VAL A 520 -50.06 33.26 -26.86
N GLN A 521 -51.11 32.60 -26.37
CA GLN A 521 -51.47 31.22 -26.73
C GLN A 521 -52.87 31.03 -27.33
N ALA A 522 -53.77 32.02 -27.24
CA ALA A 522 -55.10 31.92 -27.84
C ALA A 522 -55.00 31.87 -29.38
N ALA A 523 -55.73 30.95 -30.00
CA ALA A 523 -55.77 30.80 -31.46
C ALA A 523 -56.43 32.01 -32.15
N HIS A 524 -57.31 32.72 -31.43
CA HIS A 524 -58.05 33.86 -31.94
C HIS A 524 -57.96 35.07 -30.99
N HIS A 525 -57.70 36.24 -31.56
CA HIS A 525 -57.73 37.56 -30.89
C HIS A 525 -58.56 38.52 -31.73
N ALA A 526 -59.69 38.97 -31.19
CA ALA A 526 -60.45 40.09 -31.70
C ALA A 526 -60.07 41.37 -30.93
N ASP A 527 -59.27 42.21 -31.58
CA ASP A 527 -58.96 43.57 -31.17
C ASP A 527 -60.08 44.51 -31.66
N PHE A 528 -60.85 45.10 -30.73
CA PHE A 528 -61.90 46.06 -31.07
C PHE A 528 -61.39 47.51 -31.14
N GLU A 529 -60.14 47.78 -30.77
CA GLU A 529 -59.49 49.09 -30.97
C GLU A 529 -59.05 49.28 -32.44
N THR A 530 -58.83 48.19 -33.20
CA THR A 530 -58.39 48.20 -34.62
C THR A 530 -59.31 47.44 -35.60
N HIS A 531 -60.63 47.56 -35.46
CA HIS A 531 -61.69 46.90 -36.26
C HIS A 531 -61.76 45.35 -36.19
N GLY A 532 -60.70 44.65 -35.80
CA GLY A 532 -60.60 43.19 -35.86
C GLY A 532 -60.21 42.62 -37.23
N ASP A 533 -60.23 43.44 -38.30
CA ASP A 533 -59.64 43.13 -39.61
C ASP A 533 -58.18 43.63 -39.73
N GLY A 534 -57.79 44.58 -38.87
CA GLY A 534 -56.49 45.25 -38.85
C GLY A 534 -56.20 46.15 -40.05
N LYS A 535 -57.22 46.57 -40.82
CA LYS A 535 -57.03 47.11 -42.19
C LYS A 535 -57.93 48.25 -42.68
N THR A 536 -58.85 48.83 -41.89
CA THR A 536 -59.35 50.20 -42.21
C THR A 536 -59.64 51.08 -40.99
N GLY A 537 -59.46 52.40 -41.17
CA GLY A 537 -59.74 53.41 -40.14
C GLY A 537 -61.24 53.62 -39.92
N VAL A 538 -61.65 53.64 -38.65
CA VAL A 538 -63.04 53.73 -38.21
C VAL A 538 -63.54 55.18 -38.22
N VAL A 539 -64.83 55.40 -38.56
CA VAL A 539 -65.50 56.68 -38.30
C VAL A 539 -66.34 56.55 -37.02
N ALA A 540 -66.16 57.49 -36.09
CA ALA A 540 -66.90 57.50 -34.83
C ALA A 540 -68.42 57.63 -35.04
N ALA A 541 -69.18 56.86 -34.26
CA ALA A 541 -70.63 56.69 -34.30
C ALA A 541 -71.21 55.95 -35.53
N GLU A 542 -70.39 55.30 -36.37
CA GLU A 542 -70.92 54.35 -37.36
C GLU A 542 -71.38 53.03 -36.71
N PRO A 543 -72.48 52.41 -37.18
CA PRO A 543 -72.96 51.12 -36.68
C PRO A 543 -72.01 49.96 -37.01
N VAL A 544 -71.91 48.99 -36.10
CA VAL A 544 -71.02 47.83 -36.25
C VAL A 544 -71.61 46.78 -37.19
N ALA A 545 -70.82 46.26 -38.13
CA ALA A 545 -71.23 45.23 -39.08
C ALA A 545 -71.23 43.83 -38.43
N VAL A 546 -72.39 43.37 -37.97
CA VAL A 546 -72.54 42.10 -37.22
C VAL A 546 -72.01 40.87 -37.97
N ASP A 547 -72.13 40.84 -39.31
CA ASP A 547 -71.66 39.74 -40.15
C ASP A 547 -70.12 39.64 -40.25
N GLU A 548 -69.38 40.70 -39.94
CA GLU A 548 -67.92 40.75 -40.08
C GLU A 548 -67.24 39.79 -39.09
N TYR A 549 -67.61 39.89 -37.81
CA TYR A 549 -67.13 39.01 -36.75
C TYR A 549 -67.53 37.55 -36.96
N LEU A 550 -68.73 37.30 -37.50
CA LEU A 550 -69.17 35.93 -37.79
C LEU A 550 -68.32 35.30 -38.89
N ASN A 551 -67.90 36.08 -39.89
CA ASN A 551 -67.01 35.61 -40.95
C ASN A 551 -65.58 35.42 -40.46
N THR A 552 -64.98 36.42 -39.81
CA THR A 552 -63.56 36.40 -39.39
C THR A 552 -63.29 35.52 -38.16
N PHE A 553 -64.12 35.62 -37.12
CA PHE A 553 -63.89 34.99 -35.81
C PHE A 553 -64.95 33.94 -35.42
N GLY A 554 -66.06 33.84 -36.15
CA GLY A 554 -67.09 32.83 -35.89
C GLY A 554 -68.06 33.14 -34.77
N PHE A 555 -68.12 34.40 -34.31
CA PHE A 555 -69.09 34.87 -33.32
C PHE A 555 -69.94 36.04 -33.85
N THR A 556 -71.19 36.17 -33.39
CA THR A 556 -72.00 37.37 -33.62
C THR A 556 -71.84 38.37 -32.47
N VAL A 557 -72.13 39.64 -32.73
CA VAL A 557 -72.11 40.72 -31.73
C VAL A 557 -73.49 41.39 -31.70
N GLU A 558 -74.16 41.35 -30.54
CA GLU A 558 -75.56 41.70 -30.36
C GLU A 558 -75.74 42.75 -29.26
N TYR A 559 -76.61 43.73 -29.50
CA TYR A 559 -76.97 44.72 -28.47
C TYR A 559 -77.94 44.08 -27.46
N VAL A 560 -77.63 44.25 -26.17
CA VAL A 560 -78.51 43.85 -25.06
C VAL A 560 -79.06 45.11 -24.40
N GLY A 561 -80.37 45.30 -24.44
CA GLY A 561 -81.04 46.34 -23.66
C GLY A 561 -82.50 46.59 -24.07
N GLY A 562 -83.22 47.35 -23.24
CA GLY A 562 -84.66 47.60 -23.41
C GLY A 562 -85.04 48.75 -24.34
N ASP A 563 -84.08 49.57 -24.79
CA ASP A 563 -84.34 50.71 -25.70
C ASP A 563 -84.35 50.22 -27.17
N PRO A 564 -85.48 50.35 -27.92
CA PRO A 564 -85.56 49.94 -29.32
C PRO A 564 -84.73 50.77 -30.31
N SER A 565 -84.15 51.89 -29.87
CA SER A 565 -83.19 52.69 -30.64
C SER A 565 -81.72 52.37 -30.32
N GLY A 566 -81.50 51.51 -29.32
CA GLY A 566 -80.18 51.02 -28.96
C GLY A 566 -79.57 50.18 -30.07
N HIS A 567 -78.33 50.50 -30.42
CA HIS A 567 -77.53 49.76 -31.39
C HIS A 567 -76.06 49.80 -30.96
N ILE A 568 -75.23 48.88 -31.49
CA ILE A 568 -73.79 48.93 -31.26
C ILE A 568 -73.18 49.86 -32.30
N ALA A 569 -72.38 50.82 -31.84
CA ALA A 569 -71.64 51.74 -32.70
C ALA A 569 -70.18 51.86 -32.22
N TRP A 570 -69.32 52.26 -33.14
CA TRP A 570 -67.92 52.54 -32.85
C TRP A 570 -67.75 53.87 -32.12
N TRP A 571 -66.90 53.91 -31.09
CA TRP A 571 -66.65 55.15 -30.33
C TRP A 571 -65.17 55.35 -29.99
N GLY A 572 -64.62 56.49 -30.37
CA GLY A 572 -63.23 56.86 -30.13
C GLY A 572 -62.68 57.83 -31.17
N THR A 573 -61.37 58.01 -31.18
CA THR A 573 -60.58 58.64 -32.25
C THR A 573 -59.29 57.87 -32.48
N GLU A 574 -58.57 58.15 -33.57
CA GLU A 574 -57.22 57.62 -33.81
C GLU A 574 -56.23 57.93 -32.67
N GLU A 575 -56.48 58.96 -31.85
CA GLU A 575 -55.63 59.35 -30.71
C GLU A 575 -56.00 58.61 -29.41
N THR A 576 -57.23 58.10 -29.27
CA THR A 576 -57.72 57.44 -28.04
C THR A 576 -57.84 55.93 -28.14
N GLY A 577 -57.72 55.38 -29.36
CA GLY A 577 -58.28 54.07 -29.69
C GLY A 577 -59.80 54.13 -29.86
N PHE A 578 -60.36 53.13 -30.53
CA PHE A 578 -61.80 52.89 -30.63
C PHE A 578 -62.26 51.83 -29.64
N ALA A 579 -63.55 51.78 -29.36
CA ALA A 579 -64.18 50.67 -28.66
C ALA A 579 -65.61 50.48 -29.17
N LEU A 580 -66.14 49.26 -29.03
CA LEU A 580 -67.57 49.03 -29.15
C LEU A 580 -68.30 49.79 -28.03
N ARG A 581 -69.39 50.49 -28.35
CA ARG A 581 -70.31 51.08 -27.36
C ARG A 581 -71.77 50.88 -27.74
N VAL A 582 -72.64 50.93 -26.75
CA VAL A 582 -74.08 51.05 -26.97
C VAL A 582 -74.40 52.52 -27.25
N ASN A 583 -75.01 52.80 -28.40
CA ASN A 583 -75.51 54.11 -28.78
C ASN A 583 -77.04 54.11 -28.74
N CYS A 584 -77.63 55.03 -27.97
CA CYS A 584 -79.06 55.32 -27.96
C CYS A 584 -79.25 56.76 -28.45
N ASN A 585 -80.12 56.99 -29.44
CA ASN A 585 -80.19 58.27 -30.15
C ASN A 585 -80.60 59.49 -29.29
N ASN A 586 -80.99 59.28 -28.03
CA ASN A 586 -81.21 60.32 -27.04
C ASN A 586 -80.09 60.31 -25.98
N TYR A 587 -79.08 61.17 -26.15
CA TYR A 587 -77.97 61.38 -25.19
C TYR A 587 -78.39 61.76 -23.76
N ALA A 588 -79.68 62.06 -23.51
CA ALA A 588 -80.23 62.28 -22.18
C ALA A 588 -80.45 60.99 -21.37
N GLY A 589 -80.29 59.81 -21.98
CA GLY A 589 -80.12 58.54 -21.27
C GLY A 589 -80.76 57.33 -21.97
N CYS A 590 -79.94 56.30 -22.24
CA CYS A 590 -80.41 54.93 -22.33
C CYS A 590 -81.04 54.58 -20.95
N PHE A 591 -82.36 54.42 -20.87
CA PHE A 591 -83.08 54.27 -19.60
C PHE A 591 -83.91 52.97 -19.59
N PRO A 592 -83.83 52.12 -18.54
CA PRO A 592 -83.16 52.36 -17.26
C PRO A 592 -81.61 52.17 -17.31
N PRO A 593 -80.84 53.03 -16.62
CA PRO A 593 -79.39 52.90 -16.57
C PRO A 593 -78.99 51.57 -15.92
N GLY A 594 -78.01 50.88 -16.52
CA GLY A 594 -77.50 49.58 -16.06
C GLY A 594 -78.18 48.35 -16.68
N GLN A 595 -79.09 48.52 -17.64
CA GLN A 595 -79.66 47.41 -18.43
C GLN A 595 -79.17 47.37 -19.89
N HIS A 596 -78.11 48.09 -20.22
CA HIS A 596 -77.55 48.17 -21.57
C HIS A 596 -76.18 47.48 -21.63
N GLY A 597 -75.87 46.86 -22.78
CA GLY A 597 -74.65 46.09 -22.95
C GLY A 597 -74.51 45.45 -24.33
N ILE A 598 -73.51 44.58 -24.43
CA ILE A 598 -73.17 43.80 -25.63
C ILE A 598 -73.12 42.32 -25.24
N ARG A 599 -73.70 41.45 -26.09
CA ARG A 599 -73.49 40.00 -26.06
C ARG A 599 -72.68 39.59 -27.28
N ILE A 600 -71.67 38.77 -27.07
CA ILE A 600 -70.98 38.02 -28.12
C ILE A 600 -71.42 36.56 -27.98
N THR A 601 -71.88 35.96 -29.07
CA THR A 601 -72.35 34.57 -29.10
C THR A 601 -71.50 33.79 -30.09
N PHE A 602 -70.86 32.71 -29.64
CA PHE A 602 -69.99 31.87 -30.49
C PHE A 602 -70.84 30.90 -31.29
N VAL A 603 -70.65 30.87 -32.62
CA VAL A 603 -71.56 30.18 -33.57
C VAL A 603 -70.88 29.06 -34.34
N LYS A 604 -69.60 29.22 -34.71
CA LYS A 604 -68.90 28.26 -35.60
C LYS A 604 -68.34 27.04 -34.89
N ALA A 605 -67.86 27.18 -33.66
CA ALA A 605 -67.10 26.15 -32.95
C ALA A 605 -67.25 26.28 -31.42
N PRO A 606 -67.12 25.19 -30.65
CA PRO A 606 -67.20 25.21 -29.19
C PRO A 606 -65.96 25.88 -28.58
N VAL A 607 -66.12 27.02 -27.92
CA VAL A 607 -65.03 27.73 -27.22
C VAL A 607 -64.81 27.12 -25.83
N VAL A 608 -63.56 26.86 -25.45
CA VAL A 608 -63.20 26.29 -24.14
C VAL A 608 -62.29 27.18 -23.31
N THR A 609 -61.52 28.06 -23.94
CA THR A 609 -60.75 29.11 -23.25
C THR A 609 -61.20 30.49 -23.71
N LEU A 610 -61.30 31.44 -22.79
CA LEU A 610 -61.69 32.81 -23.09
C LEU A 610 -61.01 33.79 -22.13
N ALA A 611 -60.36 34.82 -22.68
CA ALA A 611 -59.88 35.98 -21.94
C ALA A 611 -60.37 37.28 -22.58
N MET A 612 -60.67 38.31 -21.78
CA MET A 612 -61.18 39.59 -22.28
C MET A 612 -60.80 40.77 -21.39
N LYS A 613 -60.75 41.96 -22.00
CA LYS A 613 -60.44 43.25 -21.38
C LYS A 613 -61.62 44.21 -21.57
N PHE A 614 -62.09 44.78 -20.47
CA PHE A 614 -63.29 45.62 -20.42
C PHE A 614 -63.17 46.76 -19.39
N PRO A 615 -63.94 47.85 -19.51
CA PRO A 615 -63.85 48.99 -18.58
C PRO A 615 -64.30 48.64 -17.15
N ALA A 616 -63.78 49.38 -16.16
CA ALA A 616 -64.28 49.31 -14.79
C ALA A 616 -65.72 49.85 -14.66
N ASN A 617 -66.46 49.32 -13.67
CA ASN A 617 -67.91 49.54 -13.42
C ASN A 617 -68.86 48.76 -14.34
N THR A 618 -68.32 47.95 -15.26
CA THR A 618 -69.08 46.99 -16.07
C THR A 618 -69.18 45.61 -15.40
N ASN A 619 -70.19 44.82 -15.79
CA ASN A 619 -70.37 43.43 -15.38
C ASN A 619 -70.20 42.51 -16.59
N ALA A 620 -69.23 41.60 -16.55
CA ALA A 620 -69.01 40.59 -17.58
C ALA A 620 -69.52 39.21 -17.10
N THR A 621 -70.29 38.52 -17.92
CA THR A 621 -70.93 37.22 -17.62
C THR A 621 -70.65 36.23 -18.75
N LEU A 622 -70.21 35.02 -18.42
CA LEU A 622 -70.02 33.91 -19.36
C LEU A 622 -71.16 32.91 -19.24
N PHE A 623 -71.58 32.38 -20.39
CA PHE A 623 -72.63 31.39 -20.53
C PHE A 623 -72.13 30.18 -21.31
N ASP A 624 -72.61 28.99 -20.98
CA ASP A 624 -72.42 27.80 -21.81
C ASP A 624 -73.34 27.81 -23.07
N ILE A 625 -73.28 26.73 -23.85
CA ILE A 625 -74.13 26.53 -25.04
C ILE A 625 -75.61 26.21 -24.71
N GLN A 626 -75.94 25.88 -23.45
CA GLN A 626 -77.32 25.76 -22.97
C GLN A 626 -77.90 27.14 -22.58
N GLY A 627 -77.04 28.09 -22.23
CA GLY A 627 -77.37 29.44 -21.79
C GLY A 627 -77.34 29.63 -20.26
N ASP A 628 -76.79 28.67 -19.52
CA ASP A 628 -76.59 28.77 -18.07
C ASP A 628 -75.30 29.55 -17.74
N ILE A 629 -75.28 30.24 -16.60
CA ILE A 629 -74.16 31.12 -16.20
C ILE A 629 -73.02 30.29 -15.60
N ILE A 630 -71.89 30.23 -16.29
CA ILE A 630 -70.69 29.49 -15.89
C ILE A 630 -69.64 30.37 -15.17
N ALA A 631 -69.64 31.69 -15.43
CA ALA A 631 -68.81 32.65 -14.68
C ALA A 631 -69.39 34.07 -14.73
N GLN A 632 -69.07 34.90 -13.73
CA GLN A 632 -69.41 36.32 -13.73
C GLN A 632 -68.36 37.15 -12.97
N LYS A 633 -68.09 38.36 -13.45
CA LYS A 633 -67.19 39.34 -12.80
C LYS A 633 -67.72 40.77 -12.92
N SER A 634 -67.97 41.38 -11.78
CA SER A 634 -68.24 42.82 -11.66
C SER A 634 -66.93 43.57 -11.45
N ALA A 635 -66.57 44.47 -12.36
CA ALA A 635 -65.45 45.39 -12.15
C ALA A 635 -65.95 46.66 -11.44
N GLY A 636 -65.12 47.27 -10.59
CA GLY A 636 -65.45 48.53 -9.92
C GLY A 636 -64.25 49.47 -9.82
N GLY A 637 -64.48 50.77 -9.93
CA GLY A 637 -63.45 51.80 -9.75
C GLY A 637 -63.10 52.54 -11.04
N LYS A 638 -61.82 52.56 -11.43
CA LYS A 638 -61.31 53.25 -12.62
C LYS A 638 -60.21 52.43 -13.29
N GLY A 639 -60.15 52.50 -14.62
CA GLY A 639 -59.20 51.76 -15.45
C GLY A 639 -59.86 50.58 -16.16
N ASP A 640 -59.05 49.72 -16.78
CA ASP A 640 -59.50 48.48 -17.40
C ASP A 640 -59.56 47.33 -16.37
N SER A 641 -60.26 46.27 -16.72
CA SER A 641 -60.45 45.06 -15.94
C SER A 641 -60.48 43.84 -16.86
N PHE A 642 -60.15 42.69 -16.28
CA PHE A 642 -59.85 41.47 -17.03
C PHE A 642 -60.64 40.28 -16.46
N LEU A 643 -61.21 39.45 -17.32
CA LEU A 643 -61.67 38.11 -16.98
C LEU A 643 -60.94 37.11 -17.89
N ALA A 644 -60.52 35.98 -17.33
CA ALA A 644 -59.96 34.86 -18.06
C ALA A 644 -60.52 33.56 -17.47
N TYR A 645 -60.93 32.63 -18.32
CA TYR A 645 -61.69 31.45 -17.94
C TYR A 645 -61.35 30.26 -18.84
N VAL A 646 -61.40 29.06 -18.25
CA VAL A 646 -61.21 27.77 -18.93
C VAL A 646 -62.34 26.86 -18.43
N SER A 647 -63.05 26.23 -19.36
CA SER A 647 -64.34 25.59 -19.13
C SER A 647 -64.32 24.11 -19.54
N ASP A 648 -65.01 23.25 -18.78
CA ASP A 648 -65.28 21.86 -19.17
C ASP A 648 -66.54 21.74 -20.05
N THR A 649 -67.48 22.67 -19.94
CA THR A 649 -68.57 22.86 -20.91
C THR A 649 -68.22 23.93 -21.94
N PRO A 650 -68.58 23.75 -23.23
CA PRO A 650 -68.37 24.80 -24.24
C PRO A 650 -69.04 26.13 -23.87
N ILE A 651 -68.26 27.21 -23.91
CA ILE A 651 -68.68 28.59 -23.72
C ILE A 651 -69.51 29.00 -24.96
N GLY A 652 -70.80 29.21 -24.78
CA GLY A 652 -71.72 29.62 -25.85
C GLY A 652 -71.78 31.13 -26.05
N ALA A 653 -71.62 31.92 -24.98
CA ALA A 653 -71.66 33.37 -25.08
C ALA A 653 -70.91 34.10 -23.95
N VAL A 654 -70.56 35.36 -24.21
CA VAL A 654 -70.13 36.35 -23.22
C VAL A 654 -71.00 37.60 -23.32
N GLN A 655 -71.45 38.15 -22.20
CA GLN A 655 -72.23 39.38 -22.14
C GLN A 655 -71.58 40.38 -21.20
N ILE A 656 -71.39 41.61 -21.65
CA ILE A 656 -70.93 42.74 -20.83
C ILE A 656 -72.05 43.78 -20.73
N THR A 657 -72.45 44.13 -19.51
CA THR A 657 -73.41 45.21 -19.27
C THR A 657 -72.78 46.36 -18.47
N ASP A 658 -73.12 47.59 -18.83
CA ASP A 658 -72.56 48.81 -18.25
C ASP A 658 -73.64 49.87 -17.98
N PRO A 659 -73.69 50.48 -16.79
CA PRO A 659 -74.45 51.71 -16.55
C PRO A 659 -73.98 52.94 -17.36
N GLY A 660 -72.72 52.99 -17.81
CA GLY A 660 -72.11 54.14 -18.52
C GLY A 660 -72.16 54.11 -20.05
N GLY A 661 -72.43 52.96 -20.67
CA GLY A 661 -72.36 52.76 -22.13
C GLY A 661 -70.95 52.49 -22.70
N GLU A 662 -69.95 52.26 -21.85
CA GLU A 662 -68.60 51.82 -22.24
C GLU A 662 -68.56 50.27 -22.30
N SER A 663 -67.88 49.68 -23.29
CA SER A 663 -67.82 48.22 -23.43
C SER A 663 -66.47 47.72 -23.99
N MET A 664 -66.45 46.47 -24.48
CA MET A 664 -65.26 45.64 -24.67
C MET A 664 -64.16 46.26 -25.56
N LYS A 665 -62.90 45.98 -25.21
CA LYS A 665 -61.70 46.40 -25.96
C LYS A 665 -60.99 45.26 -26.67
N ASP A 666 -60.84 44.12 -25.99
CA ASP A 666 -60.18 42.93 -26.54
C ASP A 666 -60.89 41.65 -26.09
N LEU A 667 -60.89 40.64 -26.96
CA LEU A 667 -61.32 39.27 -26.70
C LEU A 667 -60.31 38.26 -27.30
N TRP A 668 -59.82 37.34 -26.48
CA TRP A 668 -58.96 36.21 -26.84
C TRP A 668 -59.70 34.89 -26.55
N PHE A 669 -59.60 33.89 -27.42
CA PHE A 669 -60.22 32.59 -27.21
C PHE A 669 -59.59 31.46 -28.05
N SER A 670 -59.81 30.22 -27.62
CA SER A 670 -59.54 28.99 -28.41
C SER A 670 -60.73 28.04 -28.34
N THR A 671 -60.91 27.27 -29.41
CA THR A 671 -61.96 26.24 -29.55
C THR A 671 -61.47 24.86 -29.07
N CYS A 672 -62.32 23.83 -29.07
CA CYS A 672 -61.86 22.44 -28.83
C CYS A 672 -60.94 21.88 -29.94
N ASP A 673 -60.86 22.55 -31.10
CA ASP A 673 -60.08 22.09 -32.26
C ASP A 673 -58.69 22.77 -32.37
N ASP A 674 -58.34 23.70 -31.46
CA ASP A 674 -57.12 24.53 -31.45
C ASP A 674 -56.07 24.11 -30.39
#